data_AF-Q22N58-F1
#
_entry.id   AF-Q22N58-F1
#
_cell.length_a   1.000
_cell.length_b   1.000
_cell.length_c   1.000
_cell.angle_alpha   90.00
_cell.angle_beta   90.00
_cell.angle_gamma   90.00
#
_symmetry.space_group_name_H-M   'P 1'
#
loop_
_entity.id
_entity.type
_entity.pdbx_description
1 polymer ?
#
loop_
_entity_poly.entity_id
_entity_poly.type
_entity_poly.pdbx_seq_one_letter_code
_entity_poly.pdbx_strand_id
1 'polypeptide(L)'
;MEKNTKLDLQLSQTKNYVRVSVIPPDDLERHPCNIVCLVDGSLSMGSKLVIHQKNGGKKESDMTTLDLVKHTVKTIASSLNPQDRLALVGFSTHSKIYFELTEMDDQGKNVAFTEIDKMWAGGQTNIWGGLQDSLEVIKKGFRPNQNVCIFLFTDGRPTMIPAIGHVEMLRRWKEQHPAIQFSIFTFGFGNDLDTDLMLELSQEQNGIFSFISDSSMLGTVFSNALANILSTMANNVHLNLQLSEGYTFDGEGVMQSQSFQAKKTNKNTTLDLNLGLIRYGQTKDLILKILPQQNRKLSDVKITYTLKYKLFVGDNPQDIETVSQKDVQVVQNAMIDDECHYVRFLFIEKIKQSILRMNTGFQDRAIKNIDDLQVEIQNKAKENDAIVAFLECILQDLQGEVKLAFSNQDHFKNWGVNYLPSLCQAHFLQQCSNFKDKSLQNYGSILFKKIREITDKIFCGNKFKSQFINDDRQLYAKFYDLVNLNDFYDVSGGCIHGKCKVLLENNQYKNVEEIRKGDIVICPRIGNKAVKVVCVVKTLCTGSNHSFVKLGNLLITPWHPVRLMHEQQWQFPSSLGQTIFEQADAVYSFLLEDGHSMSIEGVECIALAHNISEPVAQHAYYGTHKIVDDLSNLQGFREGYVIVNQQQTKRDKLTHEVIGIQQNLEIKL
;
A
#
# COMPACT_ATOMS: atom_id res chain seq x y z
N MET A 1 -4.59 11.33 -31.51
CA MET A 1 -5.73 11.67 -30.64
C MET A 1 -5.22 12.71 -29.67
N GLU A 2 -5.88 13.87 -29.55
CA GLU A 2 -5.53 14.85 -28.53
C GLU A 2 -5.72 14.18 -27.15
N LYS A 3 -4.67 14.17 -26.31
CA LYS A 3 -4.79 13.65 -24.95
C LYS A 3 -5.74 14.57 -24.19
N ASN A 4 -6.79 14.02 -23.56
CA ASN A 4 -7.65 14.80 -22.69
C ASN A 4 -6.84 15.17 -21.45
N THR A 5 -6.50 16.45 -21.30
CA THR A 5 -5.65 16.97 -20.22
C THR A 5 -6.42 17.86 -19.25
N LYS A 6 -7.75 17.91 -19.34
CA LYS A 6 -8.58 18.82 -18.53
C LYS A 6 -9.09 18.15 -17.27
N LEU A 7 -8.91 18.83 -16.14
CA LEU A 7 -9.63 18.51 -14.90
C LEU A 7 -11.08 18.97 -15.00
N ASP A 8 -11.99 18.13 -14.53
CA ASP A 8 -13.40 18.48 -14.31
C ASP A 8 -13.69 18.60 -12.81
N LEU A 9 -14.83 19.21 -12.46
CA LEU A 9 -15.25 19.40 -11.08
C LEU A 9 -16.74 19.11 -10.93
N GLN A 10 -17.05 18.15 -10.07
CA GLN A 10 -18.42 17.79 -9.72
C GLN A 10 -18.77 18.30 -8.32
N LEU A 11 -19.98 18.87 -8.19
CA LEU A 11 -20.55 19.32 -6.94
C LEU A 11 -21.77 18.46 -6.59
N SER A 12 -21.72 17.80 -5.44
CA SER A 12 -22.85 17.06 -4.87
C SER A 12 -23.16 17.54 -3.46
N GLN A 13 -24.39 17.34 -3.02
CA GLN A 13 -24.83 17.72 -1.69
C GLN A 13 -25.56 16.57 -0.99
N THR A 14 -25.23 16.40 0.29
CA THR A 14 -26.03 15.65 1.25
C THR A 14 -26.86 16.60 2.12
N LYS A 15 -27.64 16.08 3.08
CA LYS A 15 -28.43 16.95 3.98
C LYS A 15 -27.58 18.01 4.70
N ASN A 16 -26.31 17.72 4.97
CA ASN A 16 -25.50 18.49 5.92
C ASN A 16 -24.25 19.14 5.33
N TYR A 17 -23.81 18.76 4.12
CA TYR A 17 -22.55 19.23 3.56
C TYR A 17 -22.54 19.16 2.02
N VAL A 18 -21.61 19.91 1.42
CA VAL A 18 -21.34 19.90 -0.03
C VAL A 18 -20.02 19.20 -0.27
N ARG A 19 -20.01 18.20 -1.16
CA ARG A 19 -18.80 17.58 -1.67
C ARG A 19 -18.35 18.28 -2.94
N VAL A 20 -17.05 18.51 -3.04
CA VAL A 20 -16.37 18.87 -4.29
C VAL A 20 -15.50 17.70 -4.70
N SER A 21 -15.71 17.18 -5.90
CA SER A 21 -14.85 16.15 -6.50
C SER A 21 -14.12 16.75 -7.68
N VAL A 22 -12.79 16.82 -7.61
CA VAL A 22 -11.95 17.16 -8.77
C VAL A 22 -11.65 15.85 -9.50
N ILE A 23 -12.09 15.78 -10.75
CA ILE A 23 -12.10 14.57 -11.56
C ILE A 23 -11.04 14.73 -12.66
N PRO A 24 -9.91 14.02 -12.55
CA PRO A 24 -8.94 13.95 -13.64
C PRO A 24 -9.41 12.96 -14.71
N PRO A 25 -8.92 13.12 -15.95
CA PRO A 25 -9.17 12.15 -17.01
C PRO A 25 -8.51 10.81 -16.70
N ASP A 26 -9.04 9.75 -17.30
CA ASP A 26 -8.36 8.47 -17.37
C ASP A 26 -7.23 8.58 -18.42
N ASP A 27 -5.98 8.45 -17.98
CA ASP A 27 -4.83 8.24 -18.86
C ASP A 27 -4.15 6.92 -18.48
N LEU A 28 -3.82 6.13 -19.49
CA LEU A 28 -3.14 4.84 -19.35
C LEU A 28 -1.64 4.93 -19.63
N GLU A 29 -1.17 6.11 -20.02
CA GLU A 29 0.24 6.41 -20.21
C GLU A 29 0.74 7.39 -19.15
N ARG A 30 1.92 7.09 -18.62
CA ARG A 30 2.61 8.01 -17.73
C ARG A 30 3.56 8.94 -18.47
N HIS A 31 3.90 10.04 -17.82
CA HIS A 31 4.92 10.99 -18.30
C HIS A 31 6.27 10.74 -17.64
N PRO A 32 7.38 11.20 -18.27
CA PRO A 32 8.70 11.14 -17.67
C PRO A 32 8.78 11.89 -16.33
N CYS A 33 9.56 11.35 -15.40
CA CYS A 33 9.81 11.95 -14.09
C CYS A 33 11.31 12.08 -13.78
N ASN A 34 11.62 12.97 -12.84
CA ASN A 34 12.93 13.11 -12.23
C ASN A 34 12.83 12.75 -10.76
N ILE A 35 13.58 11.74 -10.33
CA ILE A 35 13.59 11.29 -8.94
C ILE A 35 14.98 11.56 -8.37
N VAL A 36 15.05 12.26 -7.23
CA VAL A 36 16.25 12.38 -6.42
C VAL A 36 16.08 11.49 -5.21
N CYS A 37 16.82 10.37 -5.16
CA CYS A 37 16.89 9.54 -3.96
C CYS A 37 17.87 10.19 -2.98
N LEU A 38 17.33 10.72 -1.88
CA LEU A 38 18.10 11.24 -0.77
C LEU A 38 18.14 10.19 0.33
N VAL A 39 19.28 9.53 0.50
CA VAL A 39 19.40 8.35 1.36
C VAL A 39 20.29 8.64 2.56
N ASP A 40 19.75 8.36 3.74
CA ASP A 40 20.49 8.35 4.99
C ASP A 40 21.54 7.23 4.97
N GLY A 41 22.79 7.62 5.18
CA GLY A 41 23.93 6.74 5.35
C GLY A 41 24.55 6.86 6.74
N SER A 42 23.78 7.29 7.74
CA SER A 42 24.21 7.36 9.15
C SER A 42 24.50 5.98 9.72
N LEU A 43 25.11 5.93 10.90
CA LEU A 43 25.51 4.68 11.53
C LEU A 43 24.33 3.73 11.81
N SER A 44 23.16 4.26 12.18
CA SER A 44 21.95 3.46 12.48
C SER A 44 21.48 2.65 11.29
N MET A 45 21.63 3.19 10.07
CA MET A 45 21.26 2.50 8.82
C MET A 45 22.07 1.22 8.58
N GLY A 46 23.22 1.06 9.25
CA GLY A 46 24.04 -0.16 9.24
C GLY A 46 23.54 -1.26 10.18
N SER A 47 22.47 -1.01 10.94
CA SER A 47 21.87 -2.00 11.83
C SER A 47 21.26 -3.14 11.03
N LYS A 48 21.40 -4.37 11.53
CA LYS A 48 20.76 -5.55 10.95
C LYS A 48 19.25 -5.42 11.01
N LEU A 49 18.58 -5.86 9.95
CA LEU A 49 17.13 -5.90 9.90
C LEU A 49 16.63 -6.90 10.93
N VAL A 50 15.72 -6.45 11.79
CA VAL A 50 14.98 -7.34 12.69
C VAL A 50 13.77 -7.85 11.94
N ILE A 51 13.79 -9.14 11.60
CA ILE A 51 12.63 -9.83 11.05
C ILE A 51 11.82 -10.32 12.24
N HIS A 52 10.63 -9.73 12.41
CA HIS A 52 9.67 -10.17 13.39
C HIS A 52 9.11 -11.53 12.98
N GLN A 53 9.45 -12.56 13.74
CA GLN A 53 8.90 -13.89 13.57
C GLN A 53 7.54 -13.95 14.25
N LYS A 54 6.57 -14.61 13.61
CA LYS A 54 5.17 -14.64 14.06
C LYS A 54 4.93 -15.42 15.37
N ASN A 55 5.96 -16.01 15.98
CA ASN A 55 5.95 -16.57 17.33
C ASN A 55 6.30 -15.52 18.42
N GLY A 56 6.46 -14.25 18.06
CA GLY A 56 6.94 -13.18 18.95
C GLY A 56 8.47 -13.11 19.07
N GLY A 57 9.19 -14.02 18.41
CA GLY A 57 10.65 -14.02 18.32
C GLY A 57 11.17 -12.97 17.34
N LYS A 58 12.39 -12.48 17.59
CA LYS A 58 13.09 -11.56 16.69
C LYS A 58 14.27 -12.32 16.09
N LYS A 59 14.38 -12.36 14.76
CA LYS A 59 15.56 -12.88 14.08
C LYS A 59 16.26 -11.74 13.35
N GLU A 60 17.54 -11.57 13.65
CA GLU A 60 18.38 -10.66 12.88
C GLU A 60 18.67 -11.27 11.51
N SER A 61 18.42 -10.49 10.46
CA SER A 61 18.84 -10.79 9.11
C SER A 61 20.34 -10.57 8.99
N ASP A 62 20.96 -11.23 8.00
CA ASP A 62 22.29 -10.81 7.55
C ASP A 62 22.24 -9.43 6.87
N MET A 63 21.08 -8.96 6.41
CA MET A 63 20.95 -7.66 5.71
C MET A 63 20.77 -6.49 6.66
N THR A 64 21.25 -5.30 6.24
CA THR A 64 21.07 -4.03 6.95
C THR A 64 19.90 -3.19 6.41
N THR A 65 19.48 -2.15 7.13
CA THR A 65 18.50 -1.17 6.62
C THR A 65 19.02 -0.49 5.35
N LEU A 66 20.29 -0.08 5.32
CA LEU A 66 20.91 0.52 4.13
C LEU A 66 20.93 -0.43 2.94
N ASP A 67 21.20 -1.72 3.15
CA ASP A 67 21.14 -2.72 2.09
C ASP A 67 19.76 -2.78 1.45
N LEU A 68 18.72 -2.79 2.28
CA LEU A 68 17.35 -2.81 1.82
C LEU A 68 16.96 -1.52 1.07
N VAL A 69 17.46 -0.36 1.51
CA VAL A 69 17.29 0.90 0.76
C VAL A 69 18.04 0.89 -0.56
N LYS A 70 19.29 0.38 -0.61
CA LYS A 70 20.03 0.21 -1.87
C LYS A 70 19.26 -0.65 -2.85
N HIS A 71 18.67 -1.76 -2.39
CA HIS A 71 17.81 -2.60 -3.23
C HIS A 71 16.61 -1.83 -3.79
N THR A 72 15.97 -1.04 -2.94
CA THR A 72 14.87 -0.16 -3.34
C THR A 72 15.29 0.84 -4.39
N VAL A 73 16.43 1.53 -4.23
CA VAL A 73 16.92 2.49 -5.23
C VAL A 73 17.31 1.80 -6.54
N LYS A 74 17.86 0.59 -6.51
CA LYS A 74 18.08 -0.21 -7.72
C LYS A 74 16.77 -0.62 -8.40
N THR A 75 15.75 -0.92 -7.62
CA THR A 75 14.40 -1.19 -8.13
C THR A 75 13.80 0.06 -8.77
N ILE A 76 13.95 1.24 -8.15
CA ILE A 76 13.59 2.53 -8.77
C ILE A 76 14.23 2.64 -10.15
N ALA A 77 15.57 2.57 -10.21
CA ALA A 77 16.30 2.70 -11.47
C ALA A 77 15.80 1.69 -12.53
N SER A 78 15.53 0.45 -12.13
CA SER A 78 15.04 -0.62 -13.01
C SER A 78 13.61 -0.38 -13.53
N SER A 79 12.73 0.21 -12.71
CA SER A 79 11.34 0.52 -13.03
C SER A 79 11.17 1.79 -13.87
N LEU A 80 12.21 2.60 -13.98
CA LEU A 80 12.23 3.81 -14.79
C LEU A 80 12.49 3.49 -16.27
N ASN A 81 11.84 4.27 -17.13
CA ASN A 81 12.00 4.26 -18.58
C ASN A 81 13.23 5.11 -18.98
N PRO A 82 13.74 4.97 -20.21
CA PRO A 82 14.91 5.72 -20.67
C PRO A 82 14.81 7.25 -20.58
N GLN A 83 13.59 7.80 -20.63
CA GLN A 83 13.36 9.25 -20.55
C GLN A 83 13.27 9.80 -19.13
N ASP A 84 13.13 8.94 -18.13
CA ASP A 84 13.17 9.37 -16.74
C ASP A 84 14.60 9.60 -16.30
N ARG A 85 14.76 10.44 -15.27
CA ARG A 85 16.06 10.69 -14.68
C ARG A 85 16.09 10.34 -13.21
N LEU A 86 17.17 9.74 -12.77
CA LEU A 86 17.45 9.44 -11.37
C LEU A 86 18.72 10.18 -10.93
N ALA A 87 18.72 10.67 -9.70
CA ALA A 87 19.91 11.11 -8.99
C ALA A 87 19.99 10.43 -7.63
N LEU A 88 21.20 10.32 -7.09
CA LEU A 88 21.44 9.78 -5.75
C LEU A 88 22.30 10.73 -4.94
N VAL A 89 21.75 11.15 -3.82
CA VAL A 89 22.44 11.92 -2.78
C VAL A 89 22.43 11.07 -1.51
N GLY A 90 23.61 10.77 -0.97
CA GLY A 90 23.71 10.18 0.37
C GLY A 90 24.05 11.25 1.39
N PHE A 91 23.59 11.10 2.62
CA PHE A 91 23.97 12.00 3.71
C PHE A 91 24.29 11.25 4.99
N SER A 92 25.29 11.73 5.72
CA SER A 92 25.51 11.35 7.11
C SER A 92 25.97 12.57 7.92
N THR A 93 27.21 12.63 8.38
CA THR A 93 27.80 13.89 8.87
C THR A 93 27.93 14.89 7.71
N HIS A 94 28.36 14.42 6.55
CA HIS A 94 28.46 15.20 5.33
C HIS A 94 27.56 14.60 4.26
N SER A 95 27.07 15.42 3.36
CA SER A 95 26.35 14.98 2.17
C SER A 95 27.32 14.66 1.03
N LYS A 96 26.89 13.76 0.13
CA LYS A 96 27.64 13.35 -1.06
C LYS A 96 26.67 13.08 -2.19
N ILE A 97 26.86 13.77 -3.31
CA ILE A 97 26.21 13.46 -4.58
C ILE A 97 26.96 12.27 -5.21
N TYR A 98 26.30 11.12 -5.34
CA TYR A 98 26.87 9.93 -5.98
C TYR A 98 26.76 10.02 -7.50
N PHE A 99 25.61 10.48 -8.00
CA PHE A 99 25.42 10.86 -9.39
C PHE A 99 24.28 11.89 -9.51
N GLU A 100 24.43 12.78 -10.50
CA GLU A 100 23.47 13.82 -10.88
C GLU A 100 22.27 13.20 -11.61
N LEU A 101 21.26 14.01 -11.95
CA LEU A 101 20.10 13.56 -12.74
C LEU A 101 20.52 12.93 -14.09
N THR A 102 20.50 11.59 -14.13
CA THR A 102 20.98 10.75 -15.22
C THR A 102 19.81 10.02 -15.86
N GLU A 103 19.75 9.96 -17.20
CA GLU A 103 18.71 9.24 -17.95
C GLU A 103 18.77 7.74 -17.66
N MET A 104 17.63 7.10 -17.38
CA MET A 104 17.55 5.69 -16.98
C MET A 104 17.46 4.73 -18.17
N ASP A 105 18.28 5.01 -19.19
CA ASP A 105 18.61 4.05 -20.24
C ASP A 105 19.56 2.96 -19.71
N ASP A 106 19.98 2.02 -20.56
CA ASP A 106 20.84 0.91 -20.14
C ASP A 106 22.20 1.40 -19.60
N GLN A 107 22.75 2.47 -20.14
CA GLN A 107 24.02 3.03 -19.68
C GLN A 107 23.84 3.71 -18.32
N GLY A 108 22.82 4.55 -18.16
CA GLY A 108 22.52 5.23 -16.92
C GLY A 108 22.14 4.29 -15.79
N LYS A 109 21.41 3.19 -16.08
CA LYS A 109 21.13 2.12 -15.12
C LYS A 109 22.41 1.46 -14.61
N ASN A 110 23.37 1.16 -15.48
CA ASN A 110 24.66 0.59 -15.10
C ASN A 110 25.49 1.55 -14.22
N VAL A 111 25.49 2.84 -14.54
CA VAL A 111 26.11 3.88 -13.70
C VAL A 111 25.44 3.92 -12.33
N ALA A 112 24.11 4.00 -12.29
CA ALA A 112 23.33 4.05 -11.06
C ALA A 112 23.64 2.85 -10.15
N PHE A 113 23.61 1.61 -10.68
CA PHE A 113 23.91 0.42 -9.89
C PHE A 113 25.32 0.42 -9.30
N THR A 114 26.30 0.86 -10.08
CA THR A 114 27.70 0.95 -9.64
C THR A 114 27.86 1.97 -8.52
N GLU A 115 27.21 3.13 -8.61
CA GLU A 115 27.30 4.17 -7.59
C GLU A 115 26.51 3.83 -6.32
N ILE A 116 25.34 3.21 -6.45
CA ILE A 116 24.53 2.75 -5.31
C ILE A 116 25.33 1.76 -4.44
N ASP A 117 26.11 0.87 -5.05
CA ASP A 117 26.92 -0.11 -4.33
C ASP A 117 28.04 0.50 -3.49
N LYS A 118 28.45 1.75 -3.77
CA LYS A 118 29.50 2.45 -3.02
C LYS A 118 29.02 3.06 -1.71
N MET A 119 27.71 3.09 -1.47
CA MET A 119 27.20 3.66 -0.22
C MET A 119 27.58 2.79 0.98
N TRP A 120 27.85 3.42 2.11
CA TRP A 120 28.16 2.74 3.36
C TRP A 120 27.56 3.52 4.53
N ALA A 121 27.29 2.84 5.63
CA ALA A 121 26.68 3.40 6.82
C ALA A 121 27.75 3.90 7.81
N GLY A 122 27.64 5.15 8.25
CA GLY A 122 28.45 5.72 9.32
C GLY A 122 28.32 7.23 9.44
N GLY A 123 28.73 7.76 10.59
CA GLY A 123 28.58 9.18 10.90
C GLY A 123 27.21 9.54 11.48
N GLN A 124 26.94 10.84 11.48
CA GLN A 124 25.74 11.48 12.04
C GLN A 124 24.57 11.53 11.04
N THR A 125 23.47 12.20 11.40
CA THR A 125 22.26 12.32 10.57
C THR A 125 22.01 13.80 10.21
N ASN A 126 22.58 14.27 9.09
CA ASN A 126 22.46 15.64 8.57
C ASN A 126 21.43 15.76 7.44
N ILE A 127 20.14 15.74 7.79
CA ILE A 127 19.05 15.81 6.80
C ILE A 127 19.14 17.11 5.98
N TRP A 128 19.43 18.26 6.60
CA TRP A 128 19.53 19.53 5.88
C TRP A 128 20.64 19.53 4.83
N GLY A 129 21.85 19.05 5.18
CA GLY A 129 22.96 18.99 4.22
C GLY A 129 22.61 18.15 2.99
N GLY A 130 21.99 16.99 3.21
CA GLY A 130 21.50 16.13 2.15
C GLY A 130 20.39 16.77 1.29
N LEU A 131 19.44 17.45 1.93
CA LEU A 131 18.40 18.21 1.22
C LEU A 131 19.01 19.35 0.39
N GLN A 132 19.97 20.09 0.92
CA GLN A 132 20.63 21.18 0.20
C GLN A 132 21.31 20.68 -1.08
N ASP A 133 22.06 19.58 -1.02
CA ASP A 133 22.67 18.97 -2.22
C ASP A 133 21.60 18.47 -3.20
N SER A 134 20.51 17.88 -2.70
CA SER A 134 19.38 17.45 -3.53
C SER A 134 18.73 18.62 -4.27
N LEU A 135 18.59 19.77 -3.61
CA LEU A 135 18.07 21.00 -4.19
C LEU A 135 18.99 21.56 -5.27
N GLU A 136 20.31 21.49 -5.08
CA GLU A 136 21.29 21.90 -6.10
C GLU A 136 21.28 20.95 -7.32
N VAL A 137 21.14 19.64 -7.10
CA VAL A 137 20.94 18.64 -8.18
C VAL A 137 19.70 19.00 -9.00
N ILE A 138 18.57 19.28 -8.33
CA ILE A 138 17.32 19.69 -9.00
C ILE A 138 17.52 20.97 -9.79
N LYS A 139 18.16 21.99 -9.19
CA LYS A 139 18.41 23.28 -9.83
C LYS A 139 19.26 23.15 -11.09
N LYS A 140 20.33 22.36 -11.03
CA LYS A 140 21.23 22.11 -12.16
C LYS A 140 20.57 21.31 -13.28
N GLY A 141 19.75 20.32 -12.93
CA GLY A 141 19.06 19.46 -13.89
C GLY A 141 17.63 19.88 -14.23
N PHE A 142 17.20 21.07 -13.77
CA PHE A 142 15.82 21.55 -13.90
C PHE A 142 15.40 21.60 -15.37
N ARG A 143 14.32 20.89 -15.67
CA ARG A 143 13.62 21.01 -16.96
C ARG A 143 12.18 21.42 -16.65
N PRO A 144 11.63 22.39 -17.40
CA PRO A 144 10.24 22.79 -17.25
C PRO A 144 9.31 21.60 -17.51
N ASN A 145 8.13 21.63 -16.90
CA ASN A 145 7.03 20.67 -17.14
C ASN A 145 7.40 19.20 -16.89
N GLN A 146 8.40 18.94 -16.06
CA GLN A 146 8.71 17.58 -15.61
C GLN A 146 8.31 17.40 -14.15
N ASN A 147 7.81 16.21 -13.82
CA ASN A 147 7.57 15.84 -12.44
C ASN A 147 8.90 15.64 -11.73
N VAL A 148 9.18 16.43 -10.69
CA VAL A 148 10.40 16.34 -9.90
C VAL A 148 10.01 15.95 -8.47
N CYS A 149 10.61 14.87 -7.95
CA CYS A 149 10.41 14.48 -6.57
C CYS A 149 11.71 14.10 -5.87
N ILE A 150 11.76 14.36 -4.57
CA ILE A 150 12.80 13.90 -3.65
C ILE A 150 12.21 12.75 -2.84
N PHE A 151 12.88 11.60 -2.84
CA PHE A 151 12.57 10.47 -1.97
C PHE A 151 13.61 10.46 -0.85
N LEU A 152 13.23 10.95 0.34
CA LEU A 152 14.06 10.97 1.53
C LEU A 152 13.87 9.67 2.33
N PHE A 153 14.92 8.89 2.47
CA PHE A 153 14.96 7.65 3.26
C PHE A 153 15.79 7.87 4.53
N THR A 154 15.24 7.61 5.72
CA THR A 154 15.96 7.75 7.00
C THR A 154 15.38 6.84 8.09
N ASP A 155 16.24 6.32 8.97
CA ASP A 155 15.84 5.51 10.13
C ASP A 155 15.99 6.22 11.48
N GLY A 156 16.30 7.52 11.45
CA GLY A 156 16.76 8.26 12.61
C GLY A 156 16.25 9.69 12.71
N ARG A 157 16.57 10.32 13.84
CA ARG A 157 16.36 11.75 14.08
C ARG A 157 17.56 12.56 13.58
N PRO A 158 17.37 13.78 13.05
CA PRO A 158 18.49 14.63 12.68
C PRO A 158 19.33 14.97 13.91
N THR A 159 20.63 14.73 13.85
CA THR A 159 21.58 15.11 14.91
C THR A 159 22.22 16.47 14.65
N MET A 160 22.03 17.02 13.44
CA MET A 160 22.45 18.36 13.06
C MET A 160 21.25 19.13 12.53
N ILE A 161 20.91 20.21 13.24
CA ILE A 161 19.73 21.02 12.96
C ILE A 161 20.22 22.40 12.52
N PRO A 162 19.78 22.92 11.36
CA PRO A 162 20.16 24.27 10.92
C PRO A 162 19.59 25.32 11.89
N ALA A 163 20.27 26.47 12.00
CA ALA A 163 19.99 27.47 13.03
C ALA A 163 18.54 27.98 13.09
N ILE A 164 17.82 27.95 11.95
CA ILE A 164 16.42 28.40 11.85
C ILE A 164 15.43 27.25 11.61
N GLY A 165 15.89 25.99 11.65
CA GLY A 165 15.09 24.80 11.39
C GLY A 165 15.02 24.41 9.90
N HIS A 166 14.79 23.12 9.65
CA HIS A 166 14.80 22.52 8.31
C HIS A 166 13.72 23.10 7.39
N VAL A 167 12.48 23.19 7.90
CA VAL A 167 11.31 23.65 7.13
C VAL A 167 11.46 25.11 6.71
N GLU A 168 11.94 25.96 7.61
CA GLU A 168 12.16 27.38 7.30
C GLU A 168 13.29 27.58 6.28
N MET A 169 14.37 26.82 6.39
CA MET A 169 15.42 26.83 5.37
C MET A 169 14.89 26.38 4.00
N LEU A 170 14.02 25.36 3.96
CA LEU A 170 13.36 24.90 2.74
C LEU A 170 12.46 25.99 2.14
N ARG A 171 11.67 26.69 2.97
CA ARG A 171 10.83 27.82 2.55
C ARG A 171 11.65 28.94 1.91
N ARG A 172 12.75 29.35 2.57
CA ARG A 172 13.65 30.39 2.03
C ARG A 172 14.27 29.99 0.70
N TRP A 173 14.67 28.73 0.57
CA TRP A 173 15.19 28.25 -0.71
C TRP A 173 14.14 28.34 -1.82
N LYS A 174 12.88 28.01 -1.51
CA LYS A 174 11.75 28.12 -2.46
C LYS A 174 11.42 29.56 -2.84
N GLU A 175 11.45 30.48 -1.89
CA GLU A 175 11.28 31.91 -2.15
C GLU A 175 12.34 32.45 -3.12
N GLN A 176 13.57 31.93 -3.03
CA GLN A 176 14.66 32.28 -3.94
C GLN A 176 14.54 31.61 -5.32
N HIS A 177 13.80 30.50 -5.43
CA HIS A 177 13.68 29.70 -6.66
C HIS A 177 12.21 29.35 -7.01
N PRO A 178 11.31 30.35 -7.19
CA PRO A 178 9.86 30.12 -7.32
C PRO A 178 9.46 29.33 -8.58
N ALA A 179 10.31 29.33 -9.62
CA ALA A 179 10.07 28.57 -10.84
C ALA A 179 10.27 27.05 -10.66
N ILE A 180 11.03 26.63 -9.65
CA ILE A 180 11.37 25.22 -9.42
C ILE A 180 10.30 24.60 -8.53
N GLN A 181 9.47 23.75 -9.14
CA GLN A 181 8.45 22.96 -8.45
C GLN A 181 8.95 21.54 -8.28
N PHE A 182 8.78 20.98 -7.08
CA PHE A 182 9.13 19.60 -6.76
C PHE A 182 8.29 19.15 -5.56
N SER A 183 8.30 17.85 -5.30
CA SER A 183 7.67 17.27 -4.11
C SER A 183 8.63 16.47 -3.25
N ILE A 184 8.39 16.41 -1.93
CA ILE A 184 9.22 15.64 -0.99
C ILE A 184 8.40 14.48 -0.40
N PHE A 185 8.86 13.26 -0.63
CA PHE A 185 8.30 12.04 -0.07
C PHE A 185 9.28 11.54 0.98
N THR A 186 8.81 11.32 2.20
CA THR A 186 9.64 10.91 3.33
C THR A 186 9.30 9.47 3.72
N PHE A 187 10.33 8.64 3.87
CA PHE A 187 10.25 7.23 4.20
C PHE A 187 11.02 6.99 5.49
N GLY A 188 10.28 6.81 6.58
CA GLY A 188 10.84 6.62 7.91
C GLY A 188 10.91 5.14 8.27
N PHE A 189 12.09 4.63 8.59
CA PHE A 189 12.31 3.24 8.98
C PHE A 189 12.42 3.08 10.49
N GLY A 190 11.71 2.09 11.05
CA GLY A 190 11.80 1.81 12.47
C GLY A 190 11.27 2.95 13.35
N ASN A 191 11.45 2.83 14.65
CA ASN A 191 10.66 3.62 15.61
C ASN A 191 11.28 4.96 16.03
N ASP A 192 12.59 5.14 15.82
CA ASP A 192 13.32 6.33 16.30
C ASP A 192 13.36 7.47 15.28
N LEU A 193 12.18 7.94 14.92
CA LEU A 193 12.00 8.93 13.86
C LEU A 193 11.63 10.30 14.44
N ASP A 194 12.06 11.36 13.76
CA ASP A 194 11.49 12.69 13.92
C ASP A 194 10.28 12.81 12.97
N THR A 195 9.16 12.23 13.39
CA THR A 195 7.94 12.15 12.58
C THR A 195 7.37 13.53 12.25
N ASP A 196 7.42 14.48 13.18
CA ASP A 196 6.94 15.83 12.95
C ASP A 196 7.75 16.50 11.84
N LEU A 197 9.09 16.41 11.88
CA LEU A 197 9.94 16.95 10.81
C LEU A 197 9.65 16.31 9.44
N MET A 198 9.55 14.97 9.38
CA MET A 198 9.27 14.28 8.12
C MET A 198 7.90 14.61 7.56
N LEU A 199 6.90 14.74 8.43
CA LEU A 199 5.56 15.14 8.07
C LEU A 199 5.56 16.57 7.53
N GLU A 200 6.18 17.51 8.23
CA GLU A 200 6.26 18.92 7.84
C GLU A 200 7.01 19.12 6.52
N LEU A 201 8.16 18.46 6.32
CA LEU A 201 8.90 18.51 5.05
C LEU A 201 8.07 18.00 3.88
N SER A 202 7.36 16.89 4.07
CA SER A 202 6.50 16.32 3.03
C SER A 202 5.31 17.22 2.70
N GLN A 203 4.66 17.78 3.73
CA GLN A 203 3.50 18.67 3.57
C GLN A 203 3.87 20.00 2.92
N GLU A 204 5.01 20.58 3.30
CA GLU A 204 5.50 21.82 2.72
C GLU A 204 5.69 21.72 1.20
N GLN A 205 5.95 20.51 0.68
CA GLN A 205 6.20 20.25 -0.74
C GLN A 205 5.20 19.25 -1.36
N ASN A 206 3.95 19.24 -0.92
CA ASN A 206 2.86 18.45 -1.54
C ASN A 206 3.12 16.93 -1.67
N GLY A 207 4.00 16.36 -0.84
CA GLY A 207 4.27 14.93 -0.78
C GLY A 207 3.60 14.23 0.39
N ILE A 208 4.11 13.06 0.75
CA ILE A 208 3.57 12.20 1.81
C ILE A 208 4.71 11.66 2.68
N PHE A 209 4.44 11.52 3.98
CA PHE A 209 5.23 10.73 4.91
C PHE A 209 4.69 9.30 4.97
N SER A 210 5.57 8.32 4.72
CA SER A 210 5.28 6.89 4.82
C SER A 210 6.13 6.26 5.92
N PHE A 211 5.44 5.75 6.94
CA PHE A 211 6.07 4.99 8.02
C PHE A 211 6.27 3.51 7.62
N ILE A 212 7.48 3.01 7.76
CA ILE A 212 7.86 1.62 7.49
C ILE A 212 8.27 0.96 8.81
N SER A 213 7.28 0.32 9.46
CA SER A 213 7.48 -0.34 10.75
C SER A 213 8.28 -1.64 10.65
N ASP A 214 8.23 -2.32 9.50
CA ASP A 214 8.89 -3.60 9.26
C ASP A 214 9.53 -3.62 7.87
N SER A 215 10.74 -4.17 7.80
CA SER A 215 11.50 -4.40 6.57
C SER A 215 10.72 -5.13 5.47
N SER A 216 9.80 -6.02 5.84
CA SER A 216 8.90 -6.74 4.93
C SER A 216 7.92 -5.83 4.19
N MET A 217 7.68 -4.62 4.70
CA MET A 217 6.78 -3.66 4.06
C MET A 217 7.49 -2.73 3.08
N LEU A 218 8.82 -2.70 3.04
CA LEU A 218 9.49 -1.68 2.24
C LEU A 218 9.14 -1.78 0.77
N GLY A 219 9.21 -2.99 0.20
CA GLY A 219 8.99 -3.20 -1.23
C GLY A 219 7.64 -2.65 -1.69
N THR A 220 6.58 -3.00 -0.98
CA THR A 220 5.20 -2.58 -1.30
C THR A 220 4.96 -1.10 -1.04
N VAL A 221 5.45 -0.54 0.07
CA VAL A 221 5.35 0.90 0.37
C VAL A 221 6.03 1.72 -0.73
N PHE A 222 7.21 1.27 -1.16
CA PHE A 222 7.94 1.90 -2.23
C PHE A 222 7.23 1.74 -3.60
N SER A 223 6.77 0.54 -3.96
CA SER A 223 6.03 0.31 -5.21
C SER A 223 4.80 1.21 -5.30
N ASN A 224 4.08 1.34 -4.19
CA ASN A 224 2.96 2.28 -4.06
C ASN A 224 3.41 3.73 -4.27
N ALA A 225 4.51 4.17 -3.64
CA ALA A 225 5.02 5.52 -3.80
C ALA A 225 5.45 5.81 -5.25
N LEU A 226 6.17 4.89 -5.90
CA LEU A 226 6.56 5.03 -7.30
C LEU A 226 5.32 5.08 -8.21
N ALA A 227 4.34 4.20 -7.98
CA ALA A 227 3.09 4.20 -8.72
C ALA A 227 2.31 5.51 -8.54
N ASN A 228 2.28 6.09 -7.34
CA ASN A 228 1.66 7.39 -7.06
C ASN A 228 2.36 8.53 -7.82
N ILE A 229 3.69 8.52 -7.91
CA ILE A 229 4.46 9.52 -8.66
C ILE A 229 4.24 9.40 -10.16
N LEU A 230 4.40 8.18 -10.67
CA LEU A 230 4.36 7.90 -12.09
C LEU A 230 2.94 8.03 -12.67
N SER A 231 1.90 7.96 -11.84
CA SER A 231 0.52 8.28 -12.26
C SER A 231 0.13 9.75 -12.10
N THR A 232 1.05 10.63 -11.64
CA THR A 232 0.75 12.05 -11.42
C THR A 232 0.63 12.80 -12.74
N MET A 233 -0.48 13.51 -12.90
CA MET A 233 -0.84 14.32 -14.07
C MET A 233 -0.36 15.76 -13.93
N ALA A 234 -0.64 16.35 -12.76
CA ALA A 234 -0.44 17.77 -12.51
C ALA A 234 0.07 18.00 -11.09
N ASN A 235 0.81 19.10 -10.93
CA ASN A 235 1.22 19.60 -9.62
C ASN A 235 0.68 21.00 -9.36
N ASN A 236 0.78 21.38 -8.07
CA ASN A 236 0.41 22.70 -7.59
C ASN A 236 -1.01 23.08 -8.05
N VAL A 237 -1.96 22.16 -7.89
CA VAL A 237 -3.34 22.38 -8.29
C VAL A 237 -4.02 23.30 -7.28
N HIS A 238 -4.37 24.50 -7.70
CA HIS A 238 -5.09 25.49 -6.89
C HIS A 238 -6.55 25.54 -7.28
N LEU A 239 -7.43 25.40 -6.29
CA LEU A 239 -8.87 25.53 -6.44
C LEU A 239 -9.36 26.78 -5.71
N ASN A 240 -9.90 27.73 -6.46
CA ASN A 240 -10.64 28.87 -5.94
C ASN A 240 -12.14 28.59 -6.06
N LEU A 241 -12.87 28.79 -4.97
CA LEU A 241 -14.33 28.64 -4.88
C LEU A 241 -14.95 29.95 -4.41
N GLN A 242 -16.02 30.38 -5.07
CA GLN A 242 -16.82 31.54 -4.69
C GLN A 242 -18.29 31.12 -4.57
N LEU A 243 -18.87 31.36 -3.39
CA LEU A 243 -20.28 31.09 -3.12
C LEU A 243 -21.16 32.21 -3.69
N SER A 244 -22.37 31.85 -4.11
CA SER A 244 -23.43 32.81 -4.40
C SER A 244 -23.82 33.62 -3.17
N GLU A 245 -24.44 34.78 -3.38
CA GLU A 245 -24.89 35.66 -2.29
C GLU A 245 -25.75 34.90 -1.25
N GLY A 246 -25.64 35.32 0.02
CA GLY A 246 -26.37 34.73 1.15
C GLY A 246 -25.87 33.36 1.62
N TYR A 247 -24.67 32.96 1.21
CA TYR A 247 -23.97 31.80 1.75
C TYR A 247 -22.56 32.20 2.17
N THR A 248 -22.05 31.59 3.24
CA THR A 248 -20.68 31.78 3.72
C THR A 248 -20.07 30.46 4.12
N PHE A 249 -18.75 30.33 3.98
CA PHE A 249 -17.99 29.21 4.51
C PHE A 249 -17.97 29.25 6.05
N ASP A 250 -18.31 28.12 6.68
CA ASP A 250 -18.28 27.93 8.14
C ASP A 250 -16.88 27.55 8.62
N GLY A 251 -16.50 27.94 9.85
CA GLY A 251 -15.21 27.59 10.43
C GLY A 251 -14.08 27.88 9.45
N GLU A 252 -13.30 26.86 9.09
CA GLU A 252 -12.21 26.96 8.09
C GLU A 252 -12.64 26.69 6.63
N GLY A 253 -13.94 26.52 6.37
CA GLY A 253 -14.56 26.33 5.05
C GLY A 253 -14.50 24.92 4.48
N VAL A 254 -13.52 24.11 4.90
CA VAL A 254 -13.35 22.70 4.47
C VAL A 254 -12.95 21.82 5.65
N MET A 255 -13.37 20.55 5.65
CA MET A 255 -12.85 19.57 6.62
C MET A 255 -11.34 19.36 6.42
N GLN A 256 -10.57 19.27 7.52
CA GLN A 256 -9.10 19.16 7.49
C GLN A 256 -8.37 20.33 6.79
N SER A 257 -8.89 21.55 6.91
CA SER A 257 -8.36 22.79 6.29
C SER A 257 -6.87 23.04 6.46
N GLN A 258 -6.30 22.73 7.64
CA GLN A 258 -4.87 22.91 7.93
C GLN A 258 -3.99 22.15 6.95
N SER A 259 -4.48 21.03 6.41
CA SER A 259 -3.75 20.21 5.46
C SER A 259 -3.94 20.66 4.00
N PHE A 260 -4.85 21.59 3.70
CA PHE A 260 -5.08 22.19 2.36
C PHE A 260 -4.50 23.60 2.19
N GLN A 261 -3.89 24.16 3.24
CA GLN A 261 -3.47 25.58 3.29
C GLN A 261 -4.64 26.53 2.90
N ALA A 262 -5.83 26.22 3.41
CA ALA A 262 -7.06 26.91 3.03
C ALA A 262 -7.06 28.38 3.47
N LYS A 263 -7.41 29.29 2.55
CA LYS A 263 -7.53 30.72 2.85
C LYS A 263 -8.91 31.24 2.46
N LYS A 264 -9.61 31.83 3.42
CA LYS A 264 -10.90 32.49 3.19
C LYS A 264 -10.71 33.98 2.93
N THR A 265 -11.47 34.52 1.98
CA THR A 265 -11.49 35.95 1.67
C THR A 265 -12.92 36.45 1.46
N ASN A 266 -13.10 37.74 1.19
CA ASN A 266 -14.40 38.35 0.87
C ASN A 266 -15.50 38.06 1.88
N LYS A 267 -15.26 38.34 3.17
CA LYS A 267 -16.19 38.05 4.27
C LYS A 267 -16.64 36.56 4.31
N ASN A 268 -15.69 35.63 4.10
CA ASN A 268 -15.93 34.18 4.07
C ASN A 268 -16.81 33.69 2.91
N THR A 269 -16.86 34.41 1.78
CA THR A 269 -17.61 33.96 0.58
C THR A 269 -16.71 33.33 -0.48
N THR A 270 -15.39 33.49 -0.35
CA THR A 270 -14.38 32.91 -1.24
C THR A 270 -13.43 32.02 -0.44
N LEU A 271 -13.06 30.87 -1.02
CA LEU A 271 -12.14 29.90 -0.45
C LEU A 271 -11.08 29.52 -1.49
N ASP A 272 -9.82 29.72 -1.14
CA ASP A 272 -8.64 29.29 -1.91
C ASP A 272 -8.04 28.04 -1.27
N LEU A 273 -7.79 27.01 -2.07
CA LEU A 273 -7.26 25.71 -1.62
C LEU A 273 -6.08 25.27 -2.49
N ASN A 274 -4.99 24.84 -1.85
CA ASN A 274 -3.93 24.09 -2.53
C ASN A 274 -4.23 22.59 -2.41
N LEU A 275 -4.55 21.96 -3.53
CA LEU A 275 -4.86 20.53 -3.61
C LEU A 275 -3.62 19.66 -3.81
N GLY A 276 -2.47 20.27 -4.10
CA GLY A 276 -1.20 19.59 -4.30
C GLY A 276 -1.13 18.83 -5.63
N LEU A 277 -0.86 17.53 -5.57
CA LEU A 277 -0.72 16.64 -6.73
C LEU A 277 -2.06 15.98 -7.11
N ILE A 278 -2.33 15.89 -8.40
CA ILE A 278 -3.48 15.15 -8.96
C ILE A 278 -2.97 14.04 -9.90
N ARG A 279 -3.60 12.86 -9.84
CA ARG A 279 -3.23 11.66 -10.59
C ARG A 279 -4.29 11.29 -11.61
N TYR A 280 -3.89 10.72 -12.73
CA TYR A 280 -4.83 10.22 -13.71
C TYR A 280 -5.78 9.18 -13.13
N GLY A 281 -7.07 9.29 -13.49
CA GLY A 281 -8.13 8.36 -13.09
C GLY A 281 -8.39 8.27 -11.58
N GLN A 282 -7.90 9.24 -10.78
CA GLN A 282 -8.13 9.25 -9.34
C GLN A 282 -8.67 10.59 -8.87
N THR A 283 -9.91 10.60 -8.37
CA THR A 283 -10.57 11.79 -7.87
C THR A 283 -9.88 12.36 -6.63
N LYS A 284 -10.02 13.67 -6.45
CA LYS A 284 -9.65 14.38 -5.23
C LYS A 284 -10.90 15.02 -4.63
N ASP A 285 -11.28 14.54 -3.46
CA ASP A 285 -12.58 14.81 -2.85
C ASP A 285 -12.44 15.63 -1.58
N LEU A 286 -13.29 16.66 -1.46
CA LEU A 286 -13.32 17.66 -0.40
C LEU A 286 -14.73 17.75 0.17
N ILE A 287 -14.83 18.02 1.47
CA ILE A 287 -16.11 18.30 2.13
C ILE A 287 -16.13 19.74 2.61
N LEU A 288 -16.95 20.57 1.97
CA LEU A 288 -17.13 21.97 2.32
C LEU A 288 -18.10 22.12 3.49
N LYS A 289 -17.83 23.11 4.34
CA LYS A 289 -18.74 23.55 5.40
C LYS A 289 -19.32 24.90 5.00
N ILE A 290 -20.61 24.95 4.68
CA ILE A 290 -21.31 26.14 4.16
C ILE A 290 -22.52 26.45 5.05
N LEU A 291 -22.65 27.71 5.45
CA LEU A 291 -23.80 28.25 6.18
C LEU A 291 -24.69 29.06 5.24
N PRO A 292 -25.95 28.65 5.03
CA PRO A 292 -26.98 29.49 4.43
C PRO A 292 -27.41 30.63 5.37
N GLN A 293 -27.62 31.82 4.83
CA GLN A 293 -28.16 32.98 5.56
C GLN A 293 -29.67 33.12 5.34
N GLN A 294 -30.38 33.74 6.30
CA GLN A 294 -31.78 34.18 6.14
C GLN A 294 -32.75 33.10 5.61
N ASN A 295 -32.81 31.93 6.27
CA ASN A 295 -33.68 30.79 5.90
C ASN A 295 -33.47 30.21 4.48
N ARG A 296 -32.37 30.50 3.80
CA ARG A 296 -32.01 29.86 2.53
C ARG A 296 -31.69 28.37 2.75
N LYS A 297 -31.96 27.55 1.73
CA LYS A 297 -31.58 26.13 1.76
C LYS A 297 -30.18 25.96 1.17
N LEU A 298 -29.43 24.99 1.68
CA LEU A 298 -28.12 24.65 1.11
C LEU A 298 -28.23 24.20 -0.36
N SER A 299 -29.36 23.59 -0.76
CA SER A 299 -29.66 23.17 -2.14
C SER A 299 -29.66 24.28 -3.18
N ASP A 300 -29.86 25.52 -2.74
CA ASP A 300 -29.99 26.64 -3.66
C ASP A 300 -28.64 27.36 -3.85
N VAL A 301 -27.59 26.88 -3.19
CA VAL A 301 -26.23 27.43 -3.33
C VAL A 301 -25.72 27.20 -4.74
N LYS A 302 -25.14 28.25 -5.33
CA LYS A 302 -24.35 28.15 -6.55
C LYS A 302 -22.91 28.44 -6.23
N ILE A 303 -22.01 27.72 -6.88
CA ILE A 303 -20.57 27.86 -6.66
C ILE A 303 -19.91 28.19 -8.00
N THR A 304 -19.21 29.32 -8.04
CA THR A 304 -18.27 29.62 -9.12
C THR A 304 -16.91 29.05 -8.72
N TYR A 305 -16.25 28.33 -9.62
CA TYR A 305 -14.93 27.78 -9.34
C TYR A 305 -13.90 28.17 -10.40
N THR A 306 -12.64 28.14 -9.99
CA THR A 306 -11.48 28.24 -10.89
C THR A 306 -10.41 27.27 -10.42
N LEU A 307 -10.06 26.32 -11.29
CA LEU A 307 -8.92 25.42 -11.14
C LEU A 307 -7.74 25.98 -11.93
N LYS A 308 -6.58 26.12 -11.27
CA LYS A 308 -5.31 26.46 -11.90
C LYS A 308 -4.31 25.35 -11.62
N TYR A 309 -3.70 24.79 -12.65
CA TYR A 309 -2.75 23.71 -12.48
C TYR A 309 -1.69 23.71 -13.57
N LYS A 310 -0.57 23.05 -13.28
CA LYS A 310 0.51 22.86 -14.23
C LYS A 310 0.59 21.40 -14.62
N LEU A 311 0.52 21.14 -15.92
CA LEU A 311 0.68 19.80 -16.47
C LEU A 311 2.16 19.41 -16.53
N PHE A 312 2.43 18.11 -16.41
CA PHE A 312 3.74 17.53 -16.70
C PHE A 312 3.92 17.15 -18.17
N VAL A 313 3.17 17.81 -19.05
CA VAL A 313 3.10 17.56 -20.49
C VAL A 313 3.21 18.90 -21.20
N GLY A 314 4.11 19.01 -22.18
CA GLY A 314 4.24 20.18 -23.05
C GLY A 314 5.61 20.85 -23.02
N ASP A 315 5.97 21.52 -24.12
CA ASP A 315 7.28 22.13 -24.32
C ASP A 315 7.40 23.53 -23.69
N ASN A 316 6.28 24.21 -23.37
CA ASN A 316 6.29 25.57 -22.87
C ASN A 316 6.19 25.65 -21.33
N PRO A 317 7.23 26.13 -20.62
CA PRO A 317 7.30 26.20 -19.16
C PRO A 317 6.16 26.96 -18.45
N GLN A 318 5.48 27.83 -19.18
CA GLN A 318 4.49 28.78 -18.66
C GLN A 318 3.05 28.31 -18.83
N ASP A 319 2.81 27.13 -19.39
CA ASP A 319 1.46 26.62 -19.62
C ASP A 319 0.82 26.27 -18.26
N ILE A 320 0.06 27.23 -17.73
CA ILE A 320 -0.84 27.05 -16.60
C ILE A 320 -2.22 26.84 -17.20
N GLU A 321 -2.74 25.64 -17.06
CA GLU A 321 -4.11 25.33 -17.42
C GLU A 321 -5.05 26.01 -16.42
N THR A 322 -6.09 26.65 -16.95
CA THR A 322 -7.13 27.28 -16.15
C THR A 322 -8.49 26.79 -16.60
N VAL A 323 -9.23 26.17 -15.69
CA VAL A 323 -10.61 25.74 -15.91
C VAL A 323 -11.51 26.54 -14.97
N SER A 324 -12.46 27.28 -15.53
CA SER A 324 -13.40 28.08 -14.74
C SER A 324 -14.82 27.83 -15.18
N GLN A 325 -15.72 27.65 -14.21
CA GLN A 325 -17.16 27.63 -14.45
C GLN A 325 -17.86 28.55 -13.45
N LYS A 326 -18.90 29.23 -13.93
CA LYS A 326 -19.69 30.17 -13.13
C LYS A 326 -21.01 29.55 -12.70
N ASP A 327 -21.42 29.89 -11.50
CA ASP A 327 -22.76 29.60 -10.97
C ASP A 327 -23.19 28.13 -11.10
N VAL A 328 -22.26 27.20 -10.86
CA VAL A 328 -22.51 25.77 -10.92
C VAL A 328 -23.48 25.40 -9.80
N GLN A 329 -24.62 24.79 -10.17
CA GLN A 329 -25.59 24.29 -9.22
C GLN A 329 -25.06 23.03 -8.54
N VAL A 330 -25.26 22.94 -7.23
CA VAL A 330 -24.93 21.73 -6.49
C VAL A 330 -26.02 20.68 -6.72
N VAL A 331 -25.62 19.50 -7.20
CA VAL A 331 -26.59 18.45 -7.53
C VAL A 331 -27.11 17.81 -6.26
N GLN A 332 -28.44 17.80 -6.13
CA GLN A 332 -29.14 17.30 -4.96
C GLN A 332 -29.39 15.78 -5.07
N ASN A 333 -28.32 15.00 -5.06
CA ASN A 333 -28.37 13.55 -4.89
C ASN A 333 -27.19 13.16 -4.01
N ALA A 334 -27.47 12.56 -2.85
CA ALA A 334 -26.43 11.90 -2.06
C ALA A 334 -25.90 10.75 -2.90
N MET A 335 -24.76 10.98 -3.57
CA MET A 335 -24.03 9.89 -4.20
C MET A 335 -23.52 9.01 -3.07
N ILE A 336 -23.53 7.69 -3.25
CA ILE A 336 -22.98 6.69 -2.31
C ILE A 336 -21.61 7.15 -1.77
N ASP A 337 -20.78 7.72 -2.64
CA ASP A 337 -19.44 8.22 -2.32
C ASP A 337 -19.39 9.45 -1.37
N ASP A 338 -20.45 10.25 -1.26
CA ASP A 338 -20.45 11.46 -0.41
C ASP A 338 -20.27 11.11 1.07
N GLU A 339 -20.97 10.09 1.53
CA GLU A 339 -20.90 9.61 2.92
C GLU A 339 -19.57 8.93 3.20
N CYS A 340 -19.02 8.17 2.25
CA CYS A 340 -17.69 7.58 2.35
C CYS A 340 -16.62 8.65 2.59
N HIS A 341 -16.64 9.74 1.83
CA HIS A 341 -15.67 10.82 2.00
C HIS A 341 -15.88 11.62 3.28
N TYR A 342 -17.12 11.83 3.72
CA TYR A 342 -17.39 12.42 5.03
C TYR A 342 -16.80 11.57 6.16
N VAL A 343 -17.08 10.26 6.17
CA VAL A 343 -16.53 9.33 7.17
C VAL A 343 -15.01 9.30 7.12
N ARG A 344 -14.40 9.31 5.93
CA ARG A 344 -12.95 9.41 5.77
C ARG A 344 -12.38 10.64 6.46
N PHE A 345 -12.99 11.82 6.30
CA PHE A 345 -12.52 13.02 6.98
C PHE A 345 -12.75 12.99 8.49
N LEU A 346 -13.86 12.40 8.93
CA LEU A 346 -14.15 12.19 10.34
C LEU A 346 -13.12 11.23 10.99
N PHE A 347 -12.75 10.17 10.29
CA PHE A 347 -11.70 9.23 10.71
C PHE A 347 -10.38 9.96 10.96
N ILE A 348 -9.92 10.77 10.01
CA ILE A 348 -8.71 11.60 10.15
C ILE A 348 -8.83 12.54 11.36
N GLU A 349 -9.96 13.23 11.50
CA GLU A 349 -10.19 14.20 12.58
C GLU A 349 -10.11 13.55 13.95
N LYS A 350 -10.80 12.42 14.14
CA LYS A 350 -10.86 11.70 15.40
C LYS A 350 -9.51 11.11 15.78
N ILE A 351 -8.75 10.57 14.82
CA ILE A 351 -7.39 10.09 15.10
C ILE A 351 -6.48 11.26 15.52
N LYS A 352 -6.48 12.38 14.80
CA LYS A 352 -5.67 13.56 15.18
C LYS A 352 -6.03 14.07 16.58
N GLN A 353 -7.32 14.16 16.90
CA GLN A 353 -7.77 14.52 18.26
C GLN A 353 -7.29 13.50 19.31
N SER A 354 -7.31 12.21 19.00
CA SER A 354 -6.83 11.16 19.90
C SER A 354 -5.31 11.20 20.08
N ILE A 355 -4.52 11.50 19.04
CA ILE A 355 -3.07 11.74 19.15
C ILE A 355 -2.80 12.88 20.14
N LEU A 356 -3.49 14.01 20.01
CA LEU A 356 -3.35 15.15 20.94
C LEU A 356 -3.69 14.74 22.39
N ARG A 357 -4.73 13.93 22.58
CA ARG A 357 -5.12 13.40 23.91
C ARG A 357 -4.05 12.47 24.48
N MET A 358 -3.45 11.59 23.67
CA MET A 358 -2.36 10.72 24.12
C MET A 358 -1.13 11.53 24.55
N ASN A 359 -0.74 12.53 23.76
CA ASN A 359 0.39 13.42 24.05
C ASN A 359 0.17 14.24 25.34
N THR A 360 -1.08 14.50 25.70
CA THR A 360 -1.46 15.23 26.92
C THR A 360 -1.84 14.31 28.10
N GLY A 361 -1.66 12.99 27.96
CA GLY A 361 -1.88 12.01 29.03
C GLY A 361 -3.34 11.56 29.23
N PHE A 362 -4.28 11.97 28.38
CA PHE A 362 -5.70 11.61 28.47
C PHE A 362 -6.06 10.36 27.65
N GLN A 363 -5.42 9.22 27.95
CA GLN A 363 -5.59 7.97 27.20
C GLN A 363 -7.06 7.51 27.12
N ASP A 364 -7.80 7.50 28.23
CA ASP A 364 -9.21 7.06 28.24
C ASP A 364 -10.08 7.89 27.29
N ARG A 365 -9.79 9.19 27.17
CA ARG A 365 -10.49 10.07 26.24
C ARG A 365 -10.08 9.82 24.79
N ALA A 366 -8.85 9.38 24.54
CA ALA A 366 -8.40 8.99 23.20
C ALA A 366 -9.13 7.70 22.76
N ILE A 367 -9.15 6.68 23.62
CA ILE A 367 -9.83 5.40 23.37
C ILE A 367 -11.33 5.63 23.15
N LYS A 368 -11.99 6.37 24.04
CA LYS A 368 -13.41 6.70 23.89
C LYS A 368 -13.71 7.39 22.57
N ASN A 369 -12.84 8.28 22.08
CA ASN A 369 -13.04 8.95 20.79
C ASN A 369 -13.07 7.96 19.61
N ILE A 370 -12.24 6.92 19.68
CA ILE A 370 -12.12 5.89 18.65
C ILE A 370 -13.30 4.93 18.74
N ASP A 371 -13.73 4.56 19.95
CA ASP A 371 -14.93 3.75 20.16
C ASP A 371 -16.21 4.49 19.69
N ASP A 372 -16.34 5.78 20.00
CA ASP A 372 -17.46 6.62 19.54
C ASP A 372 -17.49 6.69 17.99
N LEU A 373 -16.31 6.84 17.36
CA LEU A 373 -16.19 6.82 15.90
C LEU A 373 -16.59 5.45 15.33
N GLN A 374 -16.15 4.36 15.95
CA GLN A 374 -16.51 3.00 15.53
C GLN A 374 -18.03 2.81 15.48
N VAL A 375 -18.73 3.24 16.54
CA VAL A 375 -20.19 3.18 16.62
C VAL A 375 -20.84 4.03 15.53
N GLU A 376 -20.33 5.24 15.29
CA GLU A 376 -20.84 6.12 14.24
C GLU A 376 -20.72 5.49 12.85
N ILE A 377 -19.57 4.89 12.53
CA ILE A 377 -19.34 4.22 11.25
C ILE A 377 -20.23 2.98 11.11
N GLN A 378 -20.36 2.18 12.17
CA GLN A 378 -21.22 0.99 12.17
C GLN A 378 -22.71 1.34 11.97
N ASN A 379 -23.17 2.46 12.53
CA ASN A 379 -24.55 2.92 12.32
C ASN A 379 -24.75 3.35 10.87
N LYS A 380 -23.80 4.10 10.29
CA LYS A 380 -23.84 4.50 8.87
C LYS A 380 -23.81 3.30 7.92
N ALA A 381 -23.00 2.28 8.21
CA ALA A 381 -22.94 1.07 7.40
C ALA A 381 -24.28 0.32 7.36
N LYS A 382 -25.10 0.39 8.42
CA LYS A 382 -26.44 -0.24 8.44
C LYS A 382 -27.48 0.52 7.61
N GLU A 383 -27.25 1.80 7.33
CA GLU A 383 -28.22 2.65 6.62
C GLU A 383 -28.13 2.48 5.10
N ASN A 384 -27.00 1.98 4.57
CA ASN A 384 -26.74 1.93 3.13
C ASN A 384 -25.78 0.79 2.74
N ASP A 385 -26.31 -0.27 2.15
CA ASP A 385 -25.54 -1.45 1.73
C ASP A 385 -24.44 -1.13 0.68
N ALA A 386 -24.60 -0.07 -0.10
CA ALA A 386 -23.67 0.26 -1.18
C ALA A 386 -22.35 0.89 -0.69
N ILE A 387 -22.32 1.47 0.51
CA ILE A 387 -21.10 2.02 1.13
C ILE A 387 -20.40 1.03 2.07
N VAL A 388 -21.03 -0.10 2.37
CA VAL A 388 -20.58 -1.07 3.39
C VAL A 388 -19.14 -1.49 3.15
N ALA A 389 -18.77 -1.87 1.92
CA ALA A 389 -17.41 -2.34 1.63
C ALA A 389 -16.31 -1.30 1.96
N PHE A 390 -16.54 -0.02 1.64
CA PHE A 390 -15.57 1.04 1.96
C PHE A 390 -15.49 1.28 3.48
N LEU A 391 -16.63 1.31 4.16
CA LEU A 391 -16.70 1.52 5.61
C LEU A 391 -16.14 0.34 6.40
N GLU A 392 -16.35 -0.89 5.94
CA GLU A 392 -15.76 -2.11 6.51
C GLU A 392 -14.23 -2.05 6.46
N CYS A 393 -13.64 -1.58 5.37
CA CYS A 393 -12.19 -1.40 5.30
C CYS A 393 -11.68 -0.39 6.35
N ILE A 394 -12.38 0.74 6.54
CA ILE A 394 -12.03 1.72 7.58
C ILE A 394 -12.20 1.11 8.98
N LEU A 395 -13.27 0.34 9.21
CA LEU A 395 -13.53 -0.33 10.49
C LEU A 395 -12.44 -1.36 10.81
N GLN A 396 -11.96 -2.11 9.82
CA GLN A 396 -10.86 -3.07 10.01
C GLN A 396 -9.59 -2.38 10.48
N ASP A 397 -9.19 -1.28 9.83
CA ASP A 397 -7.99 -0.53 10.24
C ASP A 397 -8.19 0.12 11.62
N LEU A 398 -9.40 0.61 11.89
CA LEU A 398 -9.77 1.18 13.19
C LEU A 398 -9.68 0.14 14.31
N GLN A 399 -10.20 -1.07 14.10
CA GLN A 399 -10.21 -2.17 15.06
C GLN A 399 -8.83 -2.85 15.21
N GLY A 400 -7.98 -2.74 14.18
CA GLY A 400 -6.63 -3.28 14.15
C GLY A 400 -5.59 -2.33 14.78
N GLU A 401 -4.59 -1.94 13.98
CA GLU A 401 -3.43 -1.18 14.46
C GLU A 401 -3.82 0.18 15.05
N VAL A 402 -4.90 0.83 14.61
CA VAL A 402 -5.32 2.14 15.19
C VAL A 402 -5.72 1.99 16.67
N LYS A 403 -6.63 1.06 16.99
CA LYS A 403 -7.05 0.83 18.38
C LYS A 403 -5.89 0.31 19.24
N LEU A 404 -5.03 -0.54 18.68
CA LEU A 404 -3.83 -1.03 19.37
C LEU A 404 -2.82 0.09 19.67
N ALA A 405 -2.67 1.06 18.77
CA ALA A 405 -1.80 2.22 18.99
C ALA A 405 -2.27 3.05 20.20
N PHE A 406 -3.59 3.16 20.42
CA PHE A 406 -4.17 3.90 21.54
C PHE A 406 -4.38 3.07 22.82
N SER A 407 -4.15 1.75 22.79
CA SER A 407 -4.49 0.85 23.90
C SER A 407 -3.62 1.07 25.14
N ASN A 408 -2.39 1.56 24.97
CA ASN A 408 -1.49 1.97 26.05
C ASN A 408 -0.44 2.97 25.55
N GLN A 409 0.21 3.66 26.49
CA GLN A 409 1.24 4.66 26.21
C GLN A 409 2.49 4.10 25.53
N ASP A 410 2.85 2.84 25.79
CA ASP A 410 4.06 2.24 25.21
C ASP A 410 3.88 1.95 23.72
N HIS A 411 2.74 1.39 23.31
CA HIS A 411 2.40 1.20 21.89
C HIS A 411 2.37 2.53 21.15
N PHE A 412 1.72 3.53 21.75
CA PHE A 412 1.64 4.86 21.18
C PHE A 412 3.03 5.47 20.98
N LYS A 413 3.88 5.51 22.01
CA LYS A 413 5.22 6.10 21.93
C LYS A 413 6.17 5.30 21.05
N ASN A 414 6.05 3.97 21.03
CA ASN A 414 6.97 3.12 20.27
C ASN A 414 6.70 3.19 18.77
N TRP A 415 5.45 3.09 18.31
CA TRP A 415 5.17 3.04 16.87
C TRP A 415 3.91 3.81 16.47
N GLY A 416 2.93 3.96 17.38
CA GLY A 416 1.69 4.68 17.10
C GLY A 416 1.92 6.14 16.70
N VAL A 417 2.92 6.80 17.29
CA VAL A 417 3.32 8.18 17.02
C VAL A 417 3.81 8.38 15.58
N ASN A 418 4.33 7.33 14.94
CA ASN A 418 4.78 7.35 13.54
C ASN A 418 3.68 6.87 12.59
N TYR A 419 3.00 5.78 12.96
CA TYR A 419 1.96 5.13 12.16
C TYR A 419 0.72 6.01 11.96
N LEU A 420 0.15 6.56 13.04
CA LEU A 420 -1.13 7.26 12.98
C LEU A 420 -1.08 8.54 12.11
N PRO A 421 -0.03 9.38 12.17
CA PRO A 421 0.12 10.50 11.24
C PRO A 421 0.28 10.06 9.78
N SER A 422 1.08 9.01 9.51
CA SER A 422 1.26 8.42 8.17
C SER A 422 -0.08 7.96 7.57
N LEU A 423 -0.88 7.23 8.33
CA LEU A 423 -2.22 6.78 7.92
C LEU A 423 -3.18 7.96 7.66
N CYS A 424 -3.20 8.95 8.56
CA CYS A 424 -4.03 10.15 8.40
C CYS A 424 -3.67 10.92 7.12
N GLN A 425 -2.38 11.07 6.83
CA GLN A 425 -1.92 11.77 5.63
C GLN A 425 -2.27 10.99 4.36
N ALA A 426 -2.16 9.66 4.37
CA ALA A 426 -2.56 8.80 3.25
C ALA A 426 -4.05 8.97 2.90
N HIS A 427 -4.94 8.92 3.91
CA HIS A 427 -6.37 9.18 3.70
C HIS A 427 -6.66 10.60 3.24
N PHE A 428 -5.99 11.60 3.81
CA PHE A 428 -6.15 12.99 3.40
C PHE A 428 -5.77 13.18 1.92
N LEU A 429 -4.66 12.57 1.52
CA LEU A 429 -4.14 12.64 0.16
C LEU A 429 -4.86 11.70 -0.82
N GLN A 430 -5.70 10.77 -0.34
CA GLN A 430 -6.28 9.66 -1.10
C GLN A 430 -5.19 8.83 -1.78
N GLN A 431 -4.18 8.42 -1.02
CA GLN A 431 -3.05 7.65 -1.55
C GLN A 431 -3.00 6.28 -0.91
N CYS A 432 -2.84 5.25 -1.74
CA CYS A 432 -2.41 3.95 -1.26
C CYS A 432 -0.93 4.09 -0.92
N SER A 433 -0.58 4.07 0.37
CA SER A 433 0.81 4.22 0.84
C SER A 433 1.41 2.90 1.30
N ASN A 434 0.59 1.93 1.71
CA ASN A 434 1.03 0.60 2.11
C ASN A 434 -0.04 -0.45 1.76
N PHE A 435 0.24 -1.73 2.03
CA PHE A 435 -0.66 -2.86 1.76
C PHE A 435 -1.36 -3.43 3.01
N LYS A 436 -0.88 -3.05 4.21
CA LYS A 436 -1.41 -3.56 5.48
C LYS A 436 -2.79 -2.97 5.77
N ASP A 437 -2.92 -1.67 5.57
CA ASP A 437 -4.15 -0.93 5.78
C ASP A 437 -5.13 -1.19 4.65
N LYS A 438 -6.27 -1.79 5.00
CA LYS A 438 -7.28 -2.24 4.05
C LYS A 438 -7.99 -1.05 3.43
N SER A 439 -8.25 0.00 4.21
CA SER A 439 -8.92 1.20 3.74
C SER A 439 -8.11 1.97 2.69
N LEU A 440 -6.78 1.85 2.70
CA LEU A 440 -5.90 2.46 1.71
C LEU A 440 -5.92 1.72 0.36
N GLN A 441 -6.35 0.45 0.33
CA GLN A 441 -6.43 -0.34 -0.92
C GLN A 441 -7.53 0.16 -1.87
N ASN A 442 -8.44 0.99 -1.35
CA ASN A 442 -9.47 1.67 -2.13
C ASN A 442 -8.90 2.81 -2.99
N TYR A 443 -7.63 3.20 -2.79
CA TYR A 443 -6.97 4.23 -3.57
C TYR A 443 -6.11 3.65 -4.68
N GLY A 444 -6.07 4.34 -5.81
CA GLY A 444 -5.27 3.96 -6.98
C GLY A 444 -6.11 3.72 -8.22
N SER A 445 -5.80 4.46 -9.27
CA SER A 445 -6.40 4.30 -10.59
C SER A 445 -5.88 3.07 -11.33
N ILE A 446 -6.40 2.82 -12.54
CA ILE A 446 -5.93 1.73 -13.42
C ILE A 446 -4.44 1.89 -13.73
N LEU A 447 -3.98 3.11 -14.04
CA LEU A 447 -2.58 3.40 -14.31
C LEU A 447 -1.70 3.13 -13.08
N PHE A 448 -2.13 3.58 -11.90
CA PHE A 448 -1.45 3.29 -10.64
C PHE A 448 -1.26 1.77 -10.44
N LYS A 449 -2.33 0.98 -10.57
CA LYS A 449 -2.28 -0.47 -10.36
C LYS A 449 -1.31 -1.15 -11.33
N LYS A 450 -1.33 -0.77 -12.61
CA LYS A 450 -0.40 -1.27 -13.64
C LYS A 450 1.06 -0.98 -13.29
N ILE A 451 1.37 0.25 -12.85
CA ILE A 451 2.74 0.64 -12.48
C ILE A 451 3.19 -0.08 -11.22
N ARG A 452 2.30 -0.20 -10.22
CA ARG A 452 2.56 -0.96 -8.99
C ARG A 452 2.93 -2.41 -9.30
N GLU A 453 2.11 -3.10 -10.11
CA GLU A 453 2.38 -4.49 -10.52
C GLU A 453 3.74 -4.67 -11.21
N ILE A 454 4.12 -3.75 -12.10
CA ILE A 454 5.42 -3.78 -12.78
C ILE A 454 6.54 -3.61 -11.75
N THR A 455 6.40 -2.63 -10.86
CA THR A 455 7.40 -2.32 -9.84
C THR A 455 7.57 -3.48 -8.85
N ASP A 456 6.48 -4.10 -8.42
CA ASP A 456 6.51 -5.27 -7.53
C ASP A 456 7.21 -6.46 -8.19
N LYS A 457 6.93 -6.73 -9.48
CA LYS A 457 7.62 -7.79 -10.22
C LYS A 457 9.13 -7.55 -10.30
N ILE A 458 9.55 -6.31 -10.52
CA ILE A 458 10.97 -5.93 -10.57
C ILE A 458 11.60 -6.08 -9.18
N PHE A 459 10.92 -5.60 -8.14
CA PHE A 459 11.41 -5.68 -6.76
C PHE A 459 11.66 -7.14 -6.34
N CYS A 460 10.73 -8.04 -6.67
CA CYS A 460 10.82 -9.48 -6.38
C CYS A 460 11.82 -10.21 -7.31
N GLY A 461 11.97 -9.77 -8.55
CA GLY A 461 12.85 -10.43 -9.55
C GLY A 461 14.33 -10.06 -9.42
N ASN A 462 14.66 -8.92 -8.83
CA ASN A 462 16.03 -8.45 -8.69
C ASN A 462 16.77 -9.21 -7.57
N LYS A 463 17.87 -9.90 -7.91
CA LYS A 463 18.76 -10.51 -6.92
C LYS A 463 19.58 -9.47 -6.19
N PHE A 464 19.71 -9.62 -4.88
CA PHE A 464 20.42 -8.66 -4.04
C PHE A 464 21.86 -9.10 -3.75
N LYS A 465 22.78 -8.14 -3.66
CA LYS A 465 24.19 -8.35 -3.25
C LYS A 465 24.45 -7.53 -2.00
N SER A 466 24.64 -8.17 -0.85
CA SER A 466 25.09 -7.49 0.37
C SER A 466 26.62 -7.52 0.46
N GLN A 467 27.20 -6.44 0.98
CA GLN A 467 28.62 -6.32 1.26
C GLN A 467 28.83 -6.24 2.77
N PHE A 468 29.69 -7.11 3.29
CA PHE A 468 30.01 -7.16 4.72
C PHE A 468 31.48 -6.81 4.97
N ILE A 469 31.73 -6.17 6.11
CA ILE A 469 33.06 -6.01 6.69
C ILE A 469 33.10 -6.93 7.91
N ASN A 470 33.94 -7.97 7.87
CA ASN A 470 34.21 -8.80 9.06
C ASN A 470 35.09 -8.05 10.07
N ASP A 471 35.18 -8.55 11.30
CA ASP A 471 36.03 -8.00 12.38
C ASP A 471 37.51 -7.81 11.94
N ASP A 472 37.98 -8.61 10.98
CA ASP A 472 39.32 -8.51 10.36
C ASP A 472 39.45 -7.47 9.23
N ARG A 473 38.45 -6.59 9.03
CA ARG A 473 38.40 -5.55 7.98
C ARG A 473 38.56 -6.05 6.53
N GLN A 474 38.18 -7.29 6.25
CA GLN A 474 38.11 -7.82 4.89
C GLN A 474 36.70 -7.67 4.30
N LEU A 475 36.62 -7.18 3.05
CA LEU A 475 35.39 -7.01 2.28
C LEU A 475 34.95 -8.34 1.65
N TYR A 476 33.77 -8.83 2.03
CA TYR A 476 33.14 -10.01 1.43
C TYR A 476 31.80 -9.61 0.78
N ALA A 477 31.49 -10.22 -0.37
CA ALA A 477 30.20 -10.05 -1.05
C ALA A 477 29.43 -11.37 -1.04
N LYS A 478 28.18 -11.35 -0.57
CA LYS A 478 27.26 -12.50 -0.56
C LYS A 478 25.96 -12.12 -1.26
N PHE A 479 25.51 -12.98 -2.16
CA PHE A 479 24.23 -12.80 -2.86
C PHE A 479 23.10 -13.37 -2.00
N TYR A 480 22.01 -12.62 -1.89
CA TYR A 480 20.80 -13.02 -1.21
C TYR A 480 19.64 -12.97 -2.21
N ASP A 481 18.85 -14.04 -2.23
CA ASP A 481 17.46 -13.89 -2.65
C ASP A 481 16.77 -13.16 -1.49
N LEU A 482 16.28 -11.94 -1.73
CA LEU A 482 15.35 -11.32 -0.80
C LEU A 482 14.23 -12.32 -0.58
N VAL A 483 13.93 -12.59 0.70
CA VAL A 483 12.76 -13.35 1.20
C VAL A 483 11.72 -13.50 0.09
N ASN A 484 11.42 -14.73 -0.33
CA ASN A 484 10.55 -15.01 -1.47
C ASN A 484 9.19 -14.33 -1.26
N LEU A 485 9.05 -13.09 -1.73
CA LEU A 485 7.88 -12.25 -1.49
C LEU A 485 6.64 -12.79 -2.20
N ASN A 486 6.80 -13.77 -3.11
CA ASN A 486 5.69 -14.57 -3.62
C ASN A 486 4.88 -15.23 -2.48
N ASP A 487 5.50 -15.51 -1.33
CA ASP A 487 4.82 -16.06 -0.14
C ASP A 487 3.88 -15.03 0.53
N PHE A 488 4.05 -13.73 0.27
CA PHE A 488 3.15 -12.66 0.74
C PHE A 488 2.03 -12.34 -0.28
N TYR A 489 2.22 -12.71 -1.55
CA TYR A 489 1.28 -12.44 -2.65
C TYR A 489 0.37 -13.63 -3.02
N ASP A 490 0.59 -14.83 -2.45
CA ASP A 490 -0.29 -15.98 -2.72
C ASP A 490 -1.54 -15.97 -1.82
N VAL A 491 -2.39 -14.96 -1.97
CA VAL A 491 -3.63 -14.79 -1.19
C VAL A 491 -4.72 -15.83 -1.58
N SER A 492 -4.43 -16.82 -2.43
CA SER A 492 -5.49 -17.69 -2.97
C SER A 492 -5.10 -19.09 -3.44
N GLY A 493 -3.84 -19.52 -3.39
CA GLY A 493 -3.41 -20.89 -3.71
C GLY A 493 -3.29 -21.79 -2.48
N GLY A 494 -4.38 -22.11 -1.79
CA GLY A 494 -4.32 -22.95 -0.60
C GLY A 494 -3.98 -24.42 -0.91
N CYS A 495 -2.80 -24.92 -0.49
CA CYS A 495 -2.38 -26.32 -0.65
C CYS A 495 -1.71 -26.91 0.62
N ILE A 496 -1.53 -28.24 0.64
CA ILE A 496 -1.09 -29.03 1.80
C ILE A 496 0.24 -29.76 1.50
N HIS A 497 1.12 -29.87 2.49
CA HIS A 497 2.40 -30.57 2.34
C HIS A 497 2.23 -32.10 2.16
N GLY A 498 2.99 -32.71 1.25
CA GLY A 498 2.85 -34.13 0.88
C GLY A 498 3.07 -35.15 2.02
N LYS A 499 3.93 -34.81 2.99
CA LYS A 499 4.25 -35.64 4.16
C LYS A 499 3.18 -35.64 5.27
N CYS A 500 2.15 -34.79 5.21
CA CYS A 500 1.08 -34.80 6.19
C CYS A 500 0.20 -36.04 6.03
N LYS A 501 -0.46 -36.48 7.10
CA LYS A 501 -1.27 -37.71 7.09
C LYS A 501 -2.77 -37.42 7.05
N VAL A 502 -3.44 -38.08 6.11
CA VAL A 502 -4.90 -38.10 5.98
C VAL A 502 -5.47 -39.28 6.75
N LEU A 503 -6.59 -39.07 7.46
CA LEU A 503 -7.35 -40.14 8.10
C LEU A 503 -8.31 -40.80 7.10
N LEU A 504 -8.16 -42.10 6.90
CA LEU A 504 -9.03 -42.93 6.06
C LEU A 504 -10.18 -43.55 6.87
N GLU A 505 -11.24 -44.01 6.20
CA GLU A 505 -12.42 -44.65 6.82
C GLU A 505 -12.05 -45.86 7.70
N ASN A 506 -11.02 -46.62 7.33
CA ASN A 506 -10.56 -47.79 8.06
C ASN A 506 -9.68 -47.45 9.29
N ASN A 507 -9.66 -46.19 9.75
CA ASN A 507 -8.79 -45.65 10.80
C ASN A 507 -7.28 -45.79 10.53
N GLN A 508 -6.88 -45.99 9.27
CA GLN A 508 -5.48 -45.92 8.87
C GLN A 508 -5.13 -44.51 8.43
N TYR A 509 -3.82 -44.23 8.47
CA TYR A 509 -3.26 -42.98 7.99
C TYR A 509 -2.47 -43.21 6.73
N LYS A 510 -2.61 -42.30 5.77
CA LYS A 510 -1.87 -42.32 4.52
C LYS A 510 -1.28 -40.93 4.26
N ASN A 511 -0.07 -40.86 3.71
CA ASN A 511 0.51 -39.55 3.43
C ASN A 511 -0.30 -38.86 2.34
N VAL A 512 -0.42 -37.54 2.42
CA VAL A 512 -1.12 -36.68 1.45
C VAL A 512 -0.65 -36.96 0.02
N GLU A 513 0.65 -37.17 -0.18
CA GLU A 513 1.23 -37.49 -1.49
C GLU A 513 0.91 -38.91 -2.02
N GLU A 514 0.45 -39.80 -1.15
CA GLU A 514 0.09 -41.19 -1.48
C GLU A 514 -1.40 -41.35 -1.79
N ILE A 515 -2.23 -40.36 -1.44
CA ILE A 515 -3.67 -40.39 -1.71
C ILE A 515 -3.93 -40.51 -3.22
N ARG A 516 -4.91 -41.33 -3.60
CA ARG A 516 -5.31 -41.58 -5.00
C ARG A 516 -6.83 -41.50 -5.13
N LYS A 517 -7.29 -41.35 -6.37
CA LYS A 517 -8.72 -41.50 -6.73
C LYS A 517 -9.26 -42.82 -6.18
N GLY A 518 -10.43 -42.77 -5.55
CA GLY A 518 -11.08 -43.93 -4.96
C GLY A 518 -10.75 -44.15 -3.49
N ASP A 519 -9.70 -43.52 -2.94
CA ASP A 519 -9.46 -43.54 -1.48
C ASP A 519 -10.66 -42.91 -0.76
N ILE A 520 -10.99 -43.46 0.40
CA ILE A 520 -12.15 -43.03 1.22
C ILE A 520 -11.63 -42.31 2.47
N VAL A 521 -11.89 -41.01 2.55
CA VAL A 521 -11.41 -40.09 3.60
C VAL A 521 -12.54 -39.68 4.53
N ILE A 522 -12.21 -39.30 5.76
CA ILE A 522 -13.20 -38.84 6.74
C ILE A 522 -13.48 -37.33 6.58
N CYS A 523 -14.75 -36.97 6.44
CA CYS A 523 -15.25 -35.59 6.43
C CYS A 523 -15.87 -35.22 7.80
N PRO A 524 -15.23 -34.36 8.60
CA PRO A 524 -15.73 -33.98 9.93
C PRO A 524 -17.07 -33.25 9.91
N ARG A 525 -17.33 -32.41 8.89
CA ARG A 525 -18.53 -31.56 8.77
C ARG A 525 -19.86 -32.32 8.76
N ILE A 526 -19.86 -33.58 8.33
CA ILE A 526 -21.08 -34.40 8.18
C ILE A 526 -21.01 -35.61 9.14
N GLY A 527 -20.59 -35.39 10.38
CA GLY A 527 -20.55 -36.44 11.41
C GLY A 527 -19.56 -37.56 11.10
N ASN A 528 -18.37 -37.22 10.59
CA ASN A 528 -17.34 -38.17 10.13
C ASN A 528 -17.79 -39.08 8.98
N LYS A 529 -18.62 -38.57 8.06
CA LYS A 529 -19.00 -39.29 6.84
C LYS A 529 -17.76 -39.67 6.04
N ALA A 530 -17.75 -40.91 5.56
CA ALA A 530 -16.76 -41.42 4.63
C ALA A 530 -17.04 -40.87 3.21
N VAL A 531 -16.06 -40.21 2.61
CA VAL A 531 -16.19 -39.55 1.31
C VAL A 531 -15.08 -40.01 0.37
N LYS A 532 -15.42 -40.29 -0.88
CA LYS A 532 -14.45 -40.75 -1.89
C LYS A 532 -13.69 -39.58 -2.50
N VAL A 533 -12.38 -39.75 -2.68
CA VAL A 533 -11.53 -38.81 -3.45
C VAL A 533 -11.79 -39.01 -4.95
N VAL A 534 -12.19 -37.94 -5.64
CA VAL A 534 -12.43 -37.92 -7.10
C VAL A 534 -11.16 -37.59 -7.86
N CYS A 535 -10.41 -36.60 -7.39
CA CYS A 535 -9.17 -36.18 -8.02
C CYS A 535 -8.19 -35.62 -6.98
N VAL A 536 -6.91 -35.95 -7.16
CA VAL A 536 -5.80 -35.31 -6.45
C VAL A 536 -5.14 -34.31 -7.39
N VAL A 537 -4.95 -33.08 -6.94
CA VAL A 537 -4.25 -32.03 -7.67
C VAL A 537 -2.88 -31.85 -7.03
N LYS A 538 -1.82 -32.24 -7.73
CA LYS A 538 -0.42 -32.06 -7.34
C LYS A 538 0.13 -30.79 -7.99
N THR A 539 0.36 -29.75 -7.21
CA THR A 539 0.95 -28.51 -7.68
C THR A 539 2.46 -28.52 -7.45
N LEU A 540 3.23 -28.46 -8.53
CA LEU A 540 4.69 -28.43 -8.47
C LEU A 540 5.19 -27.09 -7.92
N CYS A 541 6.15 -27.20 -7.01
CA CYS A 541 6.77 -26.10 -6.30
C CYS A 541 8.01 -25.60 -7.05
N THR A 542 8.16 -24.29 -7.27
CA THR A 542 9.38 -23.71 -7.87
C THR A 542 10.23 -23.03 -6.80
N GLY A 543 11.42 -23.55 -6.52
CA GLY A 543 12.35 -23.03 -5.50
C GLY A 543 12.74 -24.07 -4.46
N SER A 544 13.63 -23.71 -3.53
CA SER A 544 14.17 -24.66 -2.54
C SER A 544 13.46 -24.68 -1.19
N ASN A 545 12.64 -23.67 -0.85
CA ASN A 545 11.91 -23.57 0.43
C ASN A 545 10.54 -22.89 0.22
N HIS A 546 9.48 -23.43 0.85
CA HIS A 546 8.12 -22.89 0.80
C HIS A 546 7.59 -22.57 2.20
N SER A 547 6.78 -21.52 2.29
CA SER A 547 6.11 -21.12 3.53
C SER A 547 4.91 -22.03 3.84
N PHE A 548 4.97 -22.73 4.99
CA PHE A 548 3.87 -23.48 5.57
C PHE A 548 3.55 -22.95 6.97
N VAL A 549 2.35 -23.19 7.46
CA VAL A 549 1.96 -23.03 8.86
C VAL A 549 1.92 -24.40 9.49
N LYS A 550 2.53 -24.53 10.67
CA LYS A 550 2.47 -25.74 11.48
C LYS A 550 1.31 -25.68 12.47
N LEU A 551 0.33 -26.55 12.30
CA LEU A 551 -0.80 -26.76 13.24
C LEU A 551 -0.72 -28.17 13.80
N GLY A 552 -0.08 -28.34 14.96
CA GLY A 552 0.30 -29.66 15.46
C GLY A 552 1.30 -30.32 14.50
N ASN A 553 0.88 -31.41 13.84
CA ASN A 553 1.66 -32.10 12.80
C ASN A 553 1.28 -31.67 11.37
N LEU A 554 0.20 -30.91 11.20
CA LEU A 554 -0.21 -30.40 9.89
C LEU A 554 0.76 -29.31 9.41
N LEU A 555 1.26 -29.46 8.19
CA LEU A 555 2.00 -28.44 7.45
C LEU A 555 1.15 -28.01 6.26
N ILE A 556 0.66 -26.78 6.31
CA ILE A 556 -0.33 -26.28 5.36
C ILE A 556 -0.02 -24.84 4.95
N THR A 557 -0.27 -24.48 3.70
CA THR A 557 -0.03 -23.09 3.26
C THR A 557 -0.85 -22.07 4.08
N PRO A 558 -0.35 -20.83 4.28
CA PRO A 558 -0.93 -19.87 5.23
C PRO A 558 -2.40 -19.52 4.99
N TRP A 559 -2.86 -19.64 3.74
CA TRP A 559 -4.17 -19.20 3.29
C TRP A 559 -5.11 -20.34 2.88
N HIS A 560 -4.78 -21.61 3.13
CA HIS A 560 -5.70 -22.72 2.91
C HIS A 560 -6.68 -22.82 4.09
N PRO A 561 -7.98 -22.55 3.94
CA PRO A 561 -8.93 -22.53 5.04
C PRO A 561 -8.95 -23.85 5.83
N VAL A 562 -8.87 -23.72 7.16
CA VAL A 562 -8.98 -24.83 8.10
C VAL A 562 -10.01 -24.54 9.18
N ARG A 563 -10.48 -25.59 9.85
CA ARG A 563 -11.28 -25.47 11.07
C ARG A 563 -10.73 -26.42 12.13
N LEU A 564 -10.50 -25.89 13.33
CA LEU A 564 -10.11 -26.71 14.47
C LEU A 564 -11.34 -27.51 14.96
N MET A 565 -11.15 -28.76 15.36
CA MET A 565 -12.26 -29.70 15.68
C MET A 565 -13.22 -29.23 16.79
N HIS A 566 -12.78 -28.28 17.62
CA HIS A 566 -13.59 -27.70 18.70
C HIS A 566 -14.22 -26.34 18.34
N GLU A 567 -13.93 -25.82 17.15
CA GLU A 567 -14.36 -24.49 16.70
C GLU A 567 -15.43 -24.60 15.61
N GLN A 568 -16.32 -23.62 15.54
CA GLN A 568 -17.42 -23.62 14.56
C GLN A 568 -17.08 -22.88 13.26
N GLN A 569 -16.02 -22.08 13.23
CA GLN A 569 -15.73 -21.14 12.14
C GLN A 569 -14.46 -21.53 11.36
N TRP A 570 -14.46 -21.27 10.05
CA TRP A 570 -13.25 -21.37 9.22
C TRP A 570 -12.27 -20.25 9.52
N GLN A 571 -10.99 -20.60 9.54
CA GLN A 571 -9.89 -19.70 9.83
C GLN A 571 -8.73 -19.98 8.87
N PHE A 572 -7.91 -18.97 8.61
CA PHE A 572 -6.68 -19.18 7.85
C PHE A 572 -5.59 -19.70 8.79
N PRO A 573 -4.80 -20.71 8.39
CA PRO A 573 -3.68 -21.20 9.20
C PRO A 573 -2.76 -20.07 9.67
N SER A 574 -2.57 -19.03 8.86
CA SER A 574 -1.78 -17.85 9.21
C SER A 574 -2.18 -17.16 10.52
N SER A 575 -3.44 -17.31 10.96
CA SER A 575 -3.93 -16.77 12.24
C SER A 575 -3.89 -17.78 13.39
N LEU A 576 -3.54 -19.04 13.13
CA LEU A 576 -3.64 -20.14 14.09
C LEU A 576 -2.28 -20.71 14.53
N GLY A 577 -1.26 -20.62 13.68
CA GLY A 577 0.01 -21.30 13.94
C GLY A 577 1.24 -20.54 13.44
N GLN A 578 2.41 -21.10 13.78
CA GLN A 578 3.69 -20.57 13.36
C GLN A 578 3.94 -20.86 11.88
N THR A 579 4.30 -19.84 11.12
CA THR A 579 4.85 -20.01 9.77
C THR A 579 6.28 -20.55 9.84
N ILE A 580 6.54 -21.66 9.15
CA ILE A 580 7.85 -22.29 8.97
C ILE A 580 8.18 -22.39 7.49
N PHE A 581 9.47 -22.51 7.18
CA PHE A 581 9.94 -22.76 5.82
C PHE A 581 10.44 -24.19 5.73
N GLU A 582 9.82 -24.96 4.84
CA GLU A 582 10.14 -26.38 4.63
C GLU A 582 10.32 -26.65 3.13
N GLN A 583 11.17 -27.62 2.81
CA GLN A 583 11.33 -28.09 1.43
C GLN A 583 10.13 -28.95 1.04
N ALA A 584 9.50 -28.61 -0.07
CA ALA A 584 8.43 -29.40 -0.66
C ALA A 584 8.59 -29.42 -2.18
N ASP A 585 8.69 -30.63 -2.75
CA ASP A 585 8.73 -30.80 -4.21
C ASP A 585 7.36 -30.48 -4.85
N ALA A 586 6.30 -30.64 -4.08
CA ALA A 586 4.94 -30.31 -4.47
C ALA A 586 4.03 -30.14 -3.25
N VAL A 587 2.91 -29.45 -3.48
CA VAL A 587 1.79 -29.31 -2.55
C VAL A 587 0.51 -29.85 -3.18
N TYR A 588 -0.44 -30.23 -2.34
CA TYR A 588 -1.59 -31.04 -2.76
C TYR A 588 -2.91 -30.41 -2.34
N SER A 589 -3.91 -30.54 -3.22
CA SER A 589 -5.32 -30.21 -2.97
C SER A 589 -6.22 -31.31 -3.51
N PHE A 590 -7.44 -31.42 -2.97
CA PHE A 590 -8.30 -32.58 -3.20
C PHE A 590 -9.68 -32.18 -3.70
N LEU A 591 -10.20 -32.92 -4.69
CA LEU A 591 -11.59 -32.89 -5.09
C LEU A 591 -12.28 -34.15 -4.58
N LEU A 592 -13.40 -33.99 -3.87
CA LEU A 592 -14.15 -35.08 -3.24
C LEU A 592 -15.50 -35.30 -3.94
N GLU A 593 -16.06 -36.50 -3.82
CA GLU A 593 -17.33 -36.89 -4.48
C GLU A 593 -18.53 -36.17 -3.84
N ASP A 594 -18.56 -36.07 -2.52
CA ASP A 594 -19.64 -35.44 -1.75
C ASP A 594 -19.15 -34.98 -0.36
N GLY A 595 -18.20 -34.05 -0.34
CA GLY A 595 -17.57 -33.57 0.89
C GLY A 595 -16.89 -32.23 0.69
N HIS A 596 -17.18 -31.30 1.60
CA HIS A 596 -16.65 -29.93 1.56
C HIS A 596 -15.25 -29.81 2.18
N SER A 597 -14.79 -30.86 2.86
CA SER A 597 -13.58 -30.87 3.68
C SER A 597 -13.14 -32.30 4.02
N MET A 598 -11.92 -32.45 4.53
CA MET A 598 -11.36 -33.73 5.00
C MET A 598 -10.46 -33.54 6.22
N SER A 599 -10.31 -34.59 7.03
CA SER A 599 -9.45 -34.59 8.22
C SER A 599 -8.00 -34.94 7.87
N ILE A 600 -7.08 -34.03 8.18
CA ILE A 600 -5.64 -34.18 7.92
C ILE A 600 -4.89 -33.78 9.19
N GLU A 601 -4.11 -34.70 9.75
CA GLU A 601 -3.39 -34.54 11.03
C GLU A 601 -4.31 -34.04 12.17
N GLY A 602 -5.59 -34.45 12.15
CA GLY A 602 -6.58 -34.07 13.16
C GLY A 602 -7.17 -32.67 13.00
N VAL A 603 -6.91 -31.98 11.87
CA VAL A 603 -7.48 -30.67 11.53
C VAL A 603 -8.36 -30.81 10.30
N GLU A 604 -9.50 -30.12 10.29
CA GLU A 604 -10.39 -30.10 9.14
C GLU A 604 -9.86 -29.12 8.08
N CYS A 605 -9.50 -29.65 6.91
CA CYS A 605 -8.99 -28.87 5.79
C CYS A 605 -10.02 -28.83 4.66
N ILE A 606 -10.20 -27.67 4.02
CA ILE A 606 -11.21 -27.50 2.98
C ILE A 606 -10.82 -28.23 1.68
N ALA A 607 -11.81 -28.79 0.98
CA ALA A 607 -11.61 -29.42 -0.33
C ALA A 607 -11.93 -28.44 -1.48
N LEU A 608 -11.57 -28.80 -2.71
CA LEU A 608 -11.96 -28.06 -3.92
C LEU A 608 -13.45 -28.25 -4.23
N ALA A 609 -14.05 -27.26 -4.91
CA ALA A 609 -15.45 -27.24 -5.30
C ALA A 609 -16.43 -27.41 -4.12
N HIS A 610 -16.05 -26.91 -2.96
CA HIS A 610 -16.74 -27.14 -1.70
C HIS A 610 -18.05 -26.35 -1.54
N ASN A 611 -18.36 -25.34 -2.35
CA ASN A 611 -19.63 -24.59 -2.31
C ASN A 611 -20.00 -23.99 -0.93
N ILE A 612 -19.01 -23.63 -0.11
CA ILE A 612 -19.22 -22.98 1.19
C ILE A 612 -19.15 -21.46 1.01
N SER A 613 -20.11 -20.73 1.56
CA SER A 613 -20.25 -19.27 1.46
C SER A 613 -19.84 -18.52 2.74
N GLU A 614 -19.07 -19.15 3.62
CA GLU A 614 -18.57 -18.54 4.86
C GLU A 614 -17.34 -17.66 4.56
N PRO A 615 -17.13 -16.50 5.22
CA PRO A 615 -16.16 -15.47 4.79
C PRO A 615 -14.71 -15.92 4.53
N VAL A 616 -14.22 -16.92 5.27
CA VAL A 616 -12.85 -17.46 5.12
C VAL A 616 -12.79 -18.60 4.11
N ALA A 617 -13.88 -19.37 3.99
CA ALA A 617 -13.95 -20.52 3.10
C ALA A 617 -14.41 -20.14 1.68
N GLN A 618 -15.17 -19.06 1.53
CA GLN A 618 -15.76 -18.66 0.25
C GLN A 618 -14.67 -18.27 -0.74
N HIS A 619 -14.68 -18.90 -1.92
CA HIS A 619 -13.75 -18.58 -2.99
C HIS A 619 -14.45 -18.67 -4.37
N ALA A 620 -14.36 -17.60 -5.16
CA ALA A 620 -15.12 -17.44 -6.42
C ALA A 620 -14.76 -18.46 -7.53
N TYR A 621 -13.58 -19.08 -7.42
CA TYR A 621 -13.10 -20.14 -8.31
C TYR A 621 -12.98 -21.49 -7.60
N TYR A 622 -11.97 -21.69 -6.72
CA TYR A 622 -11.73 -22.94 -5.99
C TYR A 622 -12.91 -23.46 -5.16
N GLY A 623 -13.82 -22.58 -4.72
CA GLY A 623 -15.02 -22.97 -3.98
C GLY A 623 -16.21 -23.34 -4.85
N THR A 624 -16.11 -23.24 -6.18
CA THR A 624 -17.24 -23.45 -7.11
C THR A 624 -16.94 -24.56 -8.11
N HIS A 625 -17.91 -24.90 -8.96
CA HIS A 625 -17.68 -25.91 -10.02
C HIS A 625 -16.67 -25.47 -11.10
N LYS A 626 -16.30 -24.19 -11.16
CA LYS A 626 -15.34 -23.66 -12.16
C LYS A 626 -13.99 -24.37 -12.12
N ILE A 627 -13.48 -24.72 -10.92
CA ILE A 627 -12.24 -25.49 -10.81
C ILE A 627 -12.43 -26.92 -11.37
N VAL A 628 -13.62 -27.51 -11.23
CA VAL A 628 -13.91 -28.83 -11.79
C VAL A 628 -13.92 -28.78 -13.31
N ASP A 629 -14.51 -27.73 -13.89
CA ASP A 629 -14.52 -27.51 -15.34
C ASP A 629 -13.09 -27.44 -15.89
N ASP A 630 -12.22 -26.62 -15.28
CA ASP A 630 -10.82 -26.48 -15.70
C ASP A 630 -10.02 -27.78 -15.49
N LEU A 631 -10.17 -28.43 -14.34
CA LEU A 631 -9.50 -29.71 -14.06
C LEU A 631 -9.95 -30.81 -15.03
N SER A 632 -11.22 -30.84 -15.42
CA SER A 632 -11.77 -31.85 -16.33
C SER A 632 -11.12 -31.84 -17.72
N ASN A 633 -10.56 -30.70 -18.10
CA ASN A 633 -9.84 -30.52 -19.36
C ASN A 633 -8.36 -30.89 -19.23
N LEU A 634 -7.79 -31.04 -18.03
CA LEU A 634 -6.38 -31.37 -17.86
C LEU A 634 -6.11 -32.87 -18.01
N GLN A 635 -4.93 -33.19 -18.55
CA GLN A 635 -4.45 -34.57 -18.63
C GLN A 635 -4.31 -35.15 -17.21
N GLY A 636 -4.80 -36.38 -17.01
CA GLY A 636 -4.76 -37.06 -15.72
C GLY A 636 -6.05 -36.95 -14.90
N PHE A 637 -7.01 -36.09 -15.28
CA PHE A 637 -8.26 -35.96 -14.52
C PHE A 637 -9.15 -37.20 -14.60
N ARG A 638 -9.18 -37.89 -15.75
CA ARG A 638 -9.94 -39.15 -15.90
C ARG A 638 -9.38 -40.24 -14.99
N GLU A 639 -8.05 -40.27 -14.86
CA GLU A 639 -7.29 -41.11 -13.94
C GLU A 639 -7.37 -40.61 -12.48
N GLY A 640 -7.84 -39.38 -12.27
CA GLY A 640 -8.02 -38.70 -10.98
C GLY A 640 -6.74 -38.22 -10.32
N TYR A 641 -5.72 -37.92 -11.12
CA TYR A 641 -4.46 -37.37 -10.66
C TYR A 641 -3.96 -36.34 -11.66
N VAL A 642 -4.05 -35.06 -11.29
CA VAL A 642 -3.66 -33.94 -12.15
C VAL A 642 -2.39 -33.30 -11.59
N ILE A 643 -1.43 -33.03 -12.47
CA ILE A 643 -0.21 -32.29 -12.14
C ILE A 643 -0.33 -30.88 -12.73
N VAL A 644 -0.14 -29.87 -11.88
CA VAL A 644 -0.23 -28.45 -12.25
C VAL A 644 1.07 -27.76 -11.86
N ASN A 645 1.56 -26.86 -12.70
CA ASN A 645 2.65 -25.94 -12.35
C ASN A 645 2.03 -24.61 -11.90
N GLN A 646 2.65 -23.91 -10.94
CA GLN A 646 2.25 -22.55 -10.54
C GLN A 646 2.08 -21.59 -11.72
N GLN A 647 2.86 -21.76 -12.80
CA GLN A 647 2.77 -20.95 -14.02
C GLN A 647 1.47 -21.16 -14.82
N GLN A 648 0.73 -22.25 -14.58
CA GLN A 648 -0.54 -22.54 -15.24
C GLN A 648 -1.73 -21.86 -14.55
N THR A 649 -1.54 -21.32 -13.35
CA THR A 649 -2.59 -20.66 -12.57
C THR A 649 -2.89 -19.27 -13.13
N LYS A 650 -4.11 -19.06 -13.63
CA LYS A 650 -4.58 -17.75 -14.09
C LYS A 650 -5.14 -16.98 -12.90
N ARG A 651 -4.63 -15.76 -12.68
CA ARG A 651 -5.09 -14.87 -11.62
C ARG A 651 -5.83 -13.67 -12.18
N ASP A 652 -6.81 -13.19 -11.43
CA ASP A 652 -7.48 -11.94 -11.70
C ASP A 652 -6.47 -10.79 -11.61
N LYS A 653 -6.54 -9.86 -12.57
CA LYS A 653 -5.58 -8.76 -12.65
C LYS A 653 -5.81 -7.69 -11.57
N LEU A 654 -7.01 -7.62 -11.00
CA LEU A 654 -7.40 -6.64 -9.98
C LEU A 654 -7.32 -7.21 -8.56
N THR A 655 -7.79 -8.45 -8.36
CA THR A 655 -7.86 -9.06 -7.01
C THR A 655 -6.69 -10.00 -6.70
N HIS A 656 -5.92 -10.40 -7.72
CA HIS A 656 -4.88 -11.45 -7.64
C HIS A 656 -5.41 -12.84 -7.21
N GLU A 657 -6.72 -12.99 -7.08
CA GLU A 657 -7.36 -14.28 -6.82
C GLU A 657 -7.16 -15.22 -7.99
N VAL A 658 -7.07 -16.52 -7.72
CA VAL A 658 -7.06 -17.51 -8.79
C VAL A 658 -8.44 -17.55 -9.44
N ILE A 659 -8.49 -17.41 -10.77
CA ILE A 659 -9.71 -17.42 -11.56
C ILE A 659 -9.76 -18.52 -12.63
N GLY A 660 -8.68 -19.31 -12.76
CA GLY A 660 -8.62 -20.41 -13.73
C GLY A 660 -7.29 -21.16 -13.72
N ILE A 661 -7.23 -22.29 -14.43
CA ILE A 661 -6.02 -23.04 -14.73
C ILE A 661 -5.92 -23.24 -16.26
N GLN A 662 -4.77 -22.91 -16.86
CA GLN A 662 -4.53 -23.00 -18.30
C GLN A 662 -3.94 -24.36 -18.73
N GLN A 663 -4.37 -24.87 -19.89
CA GLN A 663 -3.73 -26.00 -20.57
C GLN A 663 -2.39 -25.58 -21.20
N ASN A 664 -1.36 -26.42 -20.98
CA ASN A 664 0.07 -26.30 -21.36
C ASN A 664 0.49 -25.28 -22.45
N LEU A 665 1.52 -24.49 -22.11
CA LEU A 665 2.69 -24.29 -22.97
C LEU A 665 3.62 -25.50 -22.79
N GLU A 666 4.20 -26.02 -23.88
CA GLU A 666 5.04 -27.22 -23.89
C GLU A 666 6.12 -27.23 -22.79
N ILE A 667 6.14 -28.31 -22.01
CA ILE A 667 7.20 -28.61 -21.05
C ILE A 667 8.44 -29.04 -21.85
N LYS A 668 9.44 -28.16 -21.99
CA LYS A 668 10.80 -28.62 -22.23
C LYS A 668 11.37 -29.09 -20.90
N LEU A 669 11.48 -30.42 -20.76
CA LEU A 669 12.20 -31.10 -19.68
C LEU A 669 13.66 -30.65 -19.62
#